data_AF-A0A812VH44-F1
#
_entry.id   AF-A0A812VH44-F1
#
_cell.length_a   1.000
_cell.length_b   1.000
_cell.length_c   1.000
_cell.angle_alpha   90.00
_cell.angle_beta   90.00
_cell.angle_gamma   90.00
#
_symmetry.space_group_name_H-M   'P 1'
#
loop_
_entity.id
_entity.type
_entity.pdbx_description
1 polymer ?
#
loop_
_entity_poly.entity_id
_entity_poly.type
_entity_poly.pdbx_seq_one_letter_code
_entity_poly.pdbx_strand_id
1 'polypeptide(L)'
;MSSCKPVSERIRARLEAAGERYFANDNIRRYMHADEVEELQHEVKEKLQEVLKSLVIDVENDHNTQDTAKRVAKMFVQEVFAGRYAEQPAVTEFPNVSRLNELMIVGPIAVRSACSHHLCPIMGKIWVGVLPDEDSALIGLSKYARLVDWVMSRPQIQEEAIAQLADVLEEKMAPDGLAIVMEADHYCMHWRGVKDTESKMINSVMRGAFRSDADLSTMAPVRIRDRFVLKVAVIGAGITGVSAAWHLDQGGMRVHLIEAGLRIGGQAHTHLISVKEGSVTVDTGFSVSNPVGYPGFHHWLNGFDLELNAARMDVSVQDQVEDLEFGTVSLAAMTGKVGQLFRSGYWRIWQDRTRLFAELDALQGTGQSLGDYIQGKRYSRRFVQSYLLPLISAFQGYTGSAFDMPLSDALNYLRYQKLLHYRGGRDWQVVQGGSSAYLQAFEKQFSGVIHTNSMASDISRDGRQVNLIRDGLAETYDAVVLACDSDQALHMLADTSSEQRTVLAQALQRRWSEVSTQDICFAGAYSGYGTHEDGFITGLHCAEHLLHMAEINVNLPFILNLVFFQIVWFSCVVGAGAYGLHWLALGAMVPLMVLIWFSPTRRADLALATVALCAGLLIDNVWVKTGILLYPEYTLAPYWIGLLWVGLGLTINHSMSLFRDHTLIGSLVVGAFAPVTYLSGERFGSVIVQELALTPLICVTWFVLFFGLAKWALAMTQSSEVLLISVAALIGVFMTYVIVENVLTREALETEAEYYWEVVQQDPTHPLPNVRNMVGYLAKGDDYSAVPENMRSLDPGFGRAEGMQGKPLIFVSRENEQTLYLVFAEAQVADLVFYFGLAPLAAVLLVVYILLFLTYRLSHAAISPMLNLAKSIEQFDFRSTQRLEVPVTPEDVDRETRLMVEALQEFSSRLENFIERERTFTRDAGHELRTPIAVMKGSLDILESNKERSDADQKVLQRMRRVVVDMETLLETLLMLAREEDVFAQEGPTSVNQVIAEEIELLSEYAEKNSNRIELIEEFDVVCNARPRVLAIIMSNLIRNALTYTHKGRVTIRITDRYVAVTDTGIGMNDEDMDSAFTAFFRGEKAKSTANGQGLGLALVRRLAQQLDWRVDLDSEEGVGTEFRVWYRN
;
A
#
# COMPACT_ATOMS: atom_id res chain seq x y z
N MET A 1 -21.48 52.61 47.49
CA MET A 1 -21.10 51.38 48.24
C MET A 1 -21.26 50.08 47.42
N SER A 2 -21.18 50.09 46.08
CA SER A 2 -21.42 48.88 45.25
C SER A 2 -20.14 48.17 44.75
N SER A 3 -18.95 48.79 44.84
CA SER A 3 -17.71 48.28 44.21
C SER A 3 -16.90 47.29 45.08
N CYS A 4 -17.43 46.81 46.21
CA CYS A 4 -16.67 45.98 47.16
C CYS A 4 -17.19 44.53 47.24
N LYS A 5 -18.23 44.18 46.48
CA LYS A 5 -18.76 42.80 46.41
C LYS A 5 -18.13 42.02 45.24
N PRO A 6 -17.87 40.71 45.40
CA PRO A 6 -17.44 39.84 44.30
C PRO A 6 -18.40 39.92 43.12
N VAL A 7 -17.90 39.79 41.89
CA VAL A 7 -18.71 39.94 40.68
C VAL A 7 -19.82 38.89 40.62
N SER A 8 -19.56 37.68 41.13
CA SER A 8 -20.58 36.63 41.24
C SER A 8 -21.78 37.05 42.10
N GLU A 9 -21.56 37.77 43.20
CA GLU A 9 -22.64 38.30 44.06
C GLU A 9 -23.40 39.45 43.40
N ARG A 10 -22.69 40.32 42.65
CA ARG A 10 -23.34 41.41 41.90
C ARG A 10 -24.28 40.84 40.84
N ILE A 11 -23.83 39.85 40.07
CA ILE A 11 -24.63 39.17 39.06
C ILE A 11 -25.82 38.46 39.72
N ARG A 12 -25.61 37.73 40.82
CA ARG A 12 -26.68 37.06 41.56
C ARG A 12 -27.74 38.04 42.06
N ALA A 13 -27.34 39.17 42.64
CA ALA A 13 -28.27 40.18 43.11
C ALA A 13 -29.14 40.75 41.97
N ARG A 14 -28.62 40.88 40.75
CA ARG A 14 -29.40 41.30 39.57
C ARG A 14 -30.40 40.22 39.14
N LEU A 15 -29.98 38.95 39.13
CA LEU A 15 -30.86 37.82 38.84
C LEU A 15 -32.00 37.71 39.85
N GLU A 16 -31.70 37.81 41.15
CA GLU A 16 -32.68 37.77 42.24
C GLU A 16 -33.65 38.96 42.19
N ALA A 17 -33.14 40.17 41.90
CA ALA A 17 -33.98 41.35 41.73
C ALA A 17 -34.91 41.26 40.51
N ALA A 18 -34.49 40.55 39.46
CA ALA A 18 -35.31 40.29 38.27
C ALA A 18 -36.30 39.12 38.46
N GLY A 19 -36.20 38.36 39.54
CA GLY A 19 -37.00 37.15 39.77
C GLY A 19 -36.63 35.99 38.83
N GLU A 20 -35.40 35.98 38.32
CA GLU A 20 -34.95 35.07 37.26
C GLU A 20 -34.24 33.84 37.81
N ARG A 21 -34.45 32.70 37.14
CA ARG A 21 -33.81 31.44 37.49
C ARG A 21 -32.34 31.44 37.03
N TYR A 22 -31.46 30.84 37.82
CA TYR A 22 -30.02 30.77 37.53
C TYR A 22 -29.39 29.41 37.82
N PHE A 23 -30.14 28.33 37.63
CA PHE A 23 -29.63 26.95 37.72
C PHE A 23 -28.49 26.73 36.74
N ALA A 24 -27.72 25.65 36.91
CA ALA A 24 -26.45 25.46 36.21
C ALA A 24 -26.58 25.53 34.67
N ASN A 25 -27.69 25.06 34.10
CA ASN A 25 -27.96 25.04 32.66
C ASN A 25 -28.62 26.30 32.08
N ASP A 26 -28.96 27.29 32.92
CA ASP A 26 -29.58 28.53 32.46
C ASP A 26 -28.54 29.43 31.75
N ASN A 27 -28.97 30.24 30.78
CA ASN A 27 -28.15 31.32 30.22
C ASN A 27 -28.38 32.59 31.05
N ILE A 28 -27.30 33.20 31.55
CA ILE A 28 -27.40 34.38 32.42
C ILE A 28 -26.79 35.64 31.80
N ARG A 29 -26.36 35.57 30.53
CA ARG A 29 -25.66 36.66 29.83
C ARG A 29 -26.37 38.00 29.92
N ARG A 30 -27.71 38.00 29.82
CA ARG A 30 -28.58 39.20 29.84
C ARG A 30 -28.45 40.03 31.13
N TYR A 31 -28.00 39.42 32.22
CA TYR A 31 -27.87 40.04 33.54
C TYR A 31 -26.41 40.41 33.89
N MET A 32 -25.50 40.27 32.93
CA MET A 32 -24.07 40.57 33.08
C MET A 32 -23.67 41.77 32.23
N HIS A 33 -22.77 42.61 32.73
CA HIS A 33 -22.08 43.62 31.91
C HIS A 33 -20.96 42.97 31.08
N ALA A 34 -20.45 43.68 30.07
CA ALA A 34 -19.51 43.11 29.08
C ALA A 34 -18.13 42.77 29.68
N ASP A 35 -17.69 43.53 30.66
CA ASP A 35 -16.44 43.40 31.43
C ASP A 35 -16.51 42.32 32.52
N GLU A 36 -17.71 41.98 32.99
CA GLU A 36 -17.89 41.08 34.13
C GLU A 36 -17.56 39.61 33.85
N VAL A 37 -17.46 39.19 32.59
CA VAL A 37 -17.03 37.82 32.25
C VAL A 37 -15.56 37.61 32.60
N GLU A 38 -14.71 38.61 32.34
CA GLU A 38 -13.28 38.55 32.68
C GLU A 38 -13.07 38.64 34.19
N GLU A 39 -13.81 39.52 34.87
CA GLU A 39 -13.83 39.58 36.33
C GLU A 39 -14.26 38.23 36.95
N LEU A 40 -15.29 37.58 36.37
CA LEU A 40 -15.79 36.31 36.88
C LEU A 40 -14.77 35.19 36.69
N GLN A 41 -14.08 35.15 35.54
CA GLN A 41 -12.97 34.21 35.32
C GLN A 41 -11.85 34.43 36.33
N HIS A 42 -11.52 35.68 36.65
CA HIS A 42 -10.53 35.99 37.67
C HIS A 42 -10.96 35.50 39.06
N GLU A 43 -12.21 35.77 39.45
CA GLU A 43 -12.77 35.27 40.71
C GLU A 43 -12.74 33.74 40.78
N VAL A 44 -13.12 33.03 39.70
CA VAL A 44 -13.09 31.56 39.62
C VAL A 44 -11.66 31.02 39.70
N LYS A 45 -10.69 31.68 39.08
CA LYS A 45 -9.26 31.31 39.19
C LYS A 45 -8.81 31.34 40.65
N GLU A 46 -9.08 32.43 41.37
CA GLU A 46 -8.68 32.54 42.78
C GLU A 46 -9.28 31.42 43.62
N LYS A 47 -10.56 31.09 43.41
CA LYS A 47 -11.21 29.97 44.13
C LYS A 47 -10.61 28.60 43.76
N LEU A 48 -10.29 28.36 42.50
CA LEU A 48 -9.67 27.10 42.07
C LEU A 48 -8.24 26.94 42.59
N GLN A 49 -7.49 28.05 42.75
CA GLN A 49 -6.17 28.02 43.37
C GLN A 49 -6.27 27.52 44.83
N GLU A 50 -7.28 27.98 45.57
CA GLU A 50 -7.52 27.51 46.94
C GLU A 50 -8.00 26.05 46.99
N VAL A 51 -8.72 25.57 45.97
CA VAL A 51 -9.05 24.14 45.82
C VAL A 51 -7.79 23.30 45.63
N LEU A 52 -6.87 23.71 44.75
CA LEU A 52 -5.60 22.99 44.53
C LEU A 52 -4.75 22.94 45.81
N LYS A 53 -4.65 24.06 46.54
CA LYS A 53 -3.97 24.10 47.85
C LYS A 53 -4.64 23.15 48.86
N SER A 54 -5.97 23.11 48.88
CA SER A 54 -6.74 22.21 49.76
C SER A 54 -6.54 20.73 49.41
N LEU A 55 -6.27 20.41 48.15
CA LEU A 55 -5.88 19.09 47.68
C LEU A 55 -4.39 18.75 47.96
N VAL A 56 -3.67 19.63 48.67
CA VAL A 56 -2.24 19.50 49.00
C VAL A 56 -1.37 19.43 47.74
N ILE A 57 -1.72 20.21 46.71
CA ILE A 57 -0.94 20.37 45.49
C ILE A 57 -0.08 21.62 45.61
N ASP A 58 1.22 21.49 45.35
CA ASP A 58 2.20 22.59 45.42
C ASP A 58 2.09 23.53 44.22
N VAL A 59 1.13 24.44 44.27
CA VAL A 59 0.90 25.45 43.22
C VAL A 59 1.97 26.56 43.19
N GLU A 60 2.93 26.56 44.12
CA GLU A 60 3.96 27.59 44.20
C GLU A 60 5.27 27.12 43.54
N ASN A 61 5.68 25.87 43.79
CA ASN A 61 6.96 25.33 43.32
C ASN A 61 6.83 24.31 42.18
N ASP A 62 5.66 23.68 41.95
CA ASP A 62 5.48 22.78 40.81
C ASP A 62 5.04 23.53 39.54
N HIS A 63 5.96 23.62 38.59
CA HIS A 63 5.74 24.23 37.27
C HIS A 63 4.54 23.65 36.49
N ASN A 64 4.15 22.39 36.73
CA ASN A 64 3.00 21.79 36.05
C ASN A 64 1.67 22.38 36.57
N THR A 65 1.61 22.73 37.85
CA THR A 65 0.38 23.11 38.54
C THR A 65 0.24 24.61 38.81
N GLN A 66 1.32 25.39 38.65
CA GLN A 66 1.37 26.85 38.85
C GLN A 66 0.25 27.62 38.12
N ASP A 67 -0.03 27.26 36.86
CA ASP A 67 -1.07 27.90 36.03
C ASP A 67 -2.36 27.08 35.90
N THR A 68 -2.48 25.95 36.60
CA THR A 68 -3.64 25.06 36.46
C THR A 68 -4.94 25.76 36.83
N ALA A 69 -4.99 26.54 37.90
CA ALA A 69 -6.18 27.27 38.30
C ALA A 69 -6.65 28.26 37.21
N LYS A 70 -5.70 28.93 36.53
CA LYS A 70 -5.99 29.86 35.43
C LYS A 70 -6.54 29.12 34.22
N ARG A 71 -5.93 28.00 33.84
CA ARG A 71 -6.39 27.16 32.71
C ARG A 71 -7.78 26.60 32.97
N VAL A 72 -8.04 26.06 34.15
CA VAL A 72 -9.35 25.50 34.52
C VAL A 72 -10.43 26.60 34.60
N ALA A 73 -10.12 27.77 35.14
CA ALA A 73 -11.04 28.90 35.16
C ALA A 73 -11.43 29.36 33.76
N LYS A 74 -10.45 29.53 32.87
CA LYS A 74 -10.69 29.86 31.46
C LYS A 74 -11.53 28.78 30.77
N MET A 75 -11.16 27.51 30.95
CA MET A 75 -11.88 26.38 30.39
C MET A 75 -13.36 26.40 30.82
N PHE A 76 -13.66 26.61 32.11
CA PHE A 76 -15.06 26.66 32.55
C PHE A 76 -15.80 27.90 32.07
N VAL A 77 -15.22 29.11 32.14
CA VAL A 77 -15.97 30.34 31.84
C VAL A 77 -16.07 30.62 30.35
N GLN A 78 -15.01 30.39 29.58
CA GLN A 78 -14.91 30.81 28.17
C GLN A 78 -15.05 29.68 27.16
N GLU A 79 -14.88 28.42 27.56
CA GLU A 79 -14.83 27.28 26.64
C GLU A 79 -16.01 26.33 26.89
N VAL A 80 -15.97 25.54 27.96
CA VAL A 80 -16.96 24.47 28.23
C VAL A 80 -18.32 25.04 28.68
N PHE A 81 -18.36 26.16 29.42
CA PHE A 81 -19.62 26.82 29.81
C PHE A 81 -19.86 28.16 29.10
N ALA A 82 -19.24 28.37 27.95
CA ALA A 82 -19.37 29.62 27.18
C ALA A 82 -20.84 29.96 26.88
N GLY A 83 -21.66 28.95 26.57
CA GLY A 83 -23.08 29.07 26.29
C GLY A 83 -23.93 29.57 27.47
N ARG A 84 -23.41 29.56 28.71
CA ARG A 84 -24.07 30.17 29.88
C ARG A 84 -23.87 31.68 29.92
N TYR A 85 -22.75 32.15 29.40
CA TYR A 85 -22.29 33.54 29.50
C TYR A 85 -22.29 34.27 28.15
N ALA A 86 -22.59 33.61 27.03
CA ALA A 86 -22.67 34.19 25.70
C ALA A 86 -24.11 34.50 25.28
N GLU A 87 -24.28 35.51 24.41
CA GLU A 87 -25.60 35.80 23.82
C GLU A 87 -26.02 34.69 22.86
N GLN A 88 -27.34 34.51 22.71
CA GLN A 88 -27.87 33.57 21.74
C GLN A 88 -27.43 33.95 20.32
N PRO A 89 -26.91 33.00 19.51
CA PRO A 89 -26.50 33.28 18.15
C PRO A 89 -27.66 33.79 17.27
N ALA A 90 -27.41 34.82 16.46
CA ALA A 90 -28.38 35.31 15.49
C ALA A 90 -28.67 34.26 14.40
N VAL A 91 -29.96 33.95 14.22
CA VAL A 91 -30.48 33.04 13.22
C VAL A 91 -31.02 33.87 12.06
N THR A 92 -30.49 33.64 10.86
CA THR A 92 -31.00 34.24 9.63
C THR A 92 -32.00 33.26 9.04
N GLU A 93 -33.26 33.67 9.02
CA GLU A 93 -34.38 32.94 8.45
C GLU A 93 -34.46 33.18 6.95
N PHE A 94 -34.74 32.12 6.19
CA PHE A 94 -35.01 32.18 4.77
C PHE A 94 -36.47 31.77 4.52
N PRO A 95 -37.21 32.51 3.68
CA PRO A 95 -38.57 32.11 3.31
C PRO A 95 -38.52 30.75 2.61
N ASN A 96 -39.45 29.86 2.92
CA ASN A 96 -39.60 28.56 2.27
C ASN A 96 -40.18 28.72 0.85
N VAL A 97 -39.42 29.36 -0.06
CA VAL A 97 -39.88 29.72 -1.41
C VAL A 97 -40.32 28.50 -2.23
N SER A 98 -39.71 27.34 -1.96
CA SER A 98 -39.99 26.07 -2.65
C SER A 98 -41.11 25.25 -2.01
N ARG A 99 -41.72 25.71 -0.92
CA ARG A 99 -42.72 24.96 -0.13
C ARG A 99 -42.27 23.53 0.19
N LEU A 100 -41.02 23.39 0.61
CA LEU A 100 -40.48 22.11 1.04
C LEU A 100 -41.30 21.62 2.24
N ASN A 101 -41.86 20.42 2.13
CA ASN A 101 -42.63 19.72 3.16
C ASN A 101 -42.01 18.33 3.49
N GLU A 102 -40.74 18.14 3.10
CA GLU A 102 -40.01 16.89 3.31
C GLU A 102 -39.17 16.93 4.59
N LEU A 103 -38.93 15.75 5.18
CA LEU A 103 -38.11 15.58 6.38
C LEU A 103 -36.65 16.01 6.14
N MET A 104 -36.24 17.08 6.82
CA MET A 104 -34.85 17.55 6.88
C MET A 104 -34.15 16.96 8.11
N ILE A 105 -32.95 16.39 7.94
CA ILE A 105 -32.13 15.90 9.06
C ILE A 105 -30.80 16.63 9.06
N VAL A 106 -30.44 17.17 10.22
CA VAL A 106 -29.22 17.92 10.47
C VAL A 106 -28.42 17.23 11.56
N GLY A 107 -27.28 16.64 11.20
CA GLY A 107 -26.40 15.91 12.12
C GLY A 107 -25.52 14.89 11.41
N PRO A 108 -24.64 14.17 12.14
CA PRO A 108 -24.37 14.34 13.57
C PRO A 108 -23.61 15.64 13.86
N ILE A 109 -24.09 16.42 14.83
CA ILE A 109 -23.37 17.56 15.39
C ILE A 109 -22.65 17.08 16.65
N ALA A 110 -21.35 17.33 16.75
CA ALA A 110 -20.56 16.95 17.92
C ALA A 110 -21.01 17.74 19.16
N VAL A 111 -21.23 17.02 20.26
CA VAL A 111 -21.61 17.59 21.55
C VAL A 111 -20.44 17.49 22.52
N ARG A 112 -20.09 18.63 23.11
CA ARG A 112 -19.16 18.73 24.23
C ARG A 112 -19.85 19.51 25.34
N SER A 113 -20.09 18.85 26.46
CA SER A 113 -20.76 19.45 27.61
C SER A 113 -20.13 18.90 28.90
N ALA A 114 -20.63 19.34 30.05
CA ALA A 114 -20.31 18.73 31.33
C ALA A 114 -21.57 18.53 32.15
N CYS A 115 -21.65 17.42 32.87
CA CYS A 115 -22.80 17.14 33.72
C CYS A 115 -22.88 18.15 34.87
N SER A 116 -24.07 18.73 35.10
CA SER A 116 -24.29 19.78 36.09
C SER A 116 -23.93 19.41 37.53
N HIS A 117 -23.97 18.13 37.90
CA HIS A 117 -23.81 17.68 39.30
C HIS A 117 -22.35 17.54 39.76
N HIS A 118 -21.44 17.21 38.84
CA HIS A 118 -20.03 16.93 39.17
C HIS A 118 -19.06 17.46 38.12
N LEU A 119 -19.56 18.15 37.10
CA LEU A 119 -18.81 18.79 36.02
C LEU A 119 -17.90 17.82 35.26
N CYS A 120 -18.24 16.53 35.23
CA CYS A 120 -17.54 15.56 34.38
C CYS A 120 -18.04 15.67 32.93
N PRO A 121 -17.17 15.41 31.94
CA PRO A 121 -17.53 15.53 30.53
C PRO A 121 -18.75 14.69 30.12
N ILE A 122 -19.59 15.28 29.28
CA ILE A 122 -20.60 14.59 28.47
C ILE A 122 -20.16 14.80 27.01
N MET A 123 -19.83 13.70 26.34
CA MET A 123 -19.28 13.73 24.99
C MET A 123 -20.17 12.91 24.09
N GLY A 124 -20.64 13.48 22.99
CA GLY A 124 -21.65 12.80 22.20
C GLY A 124 -21.90 13.39 20.82
N LYS A 125 -23.01 12.96 20.24
CA LYS A 125 -23.52 13.41 18.95
C LYS A 125 -25.01 13.71 19.09
N ILE A 126 -25.45 14.74 18.39
CA ILE A 126 -26.86 15.12 18.31
C ILE A 126 -27.31 15.22 16.86
N TRP A 127 -28.55 14.82 16.62
CA TRP A 127 -29.22 14.91 15.34
C TRP A 127 -30.55 15.65 15.52
N VAL A 128 -30.86 16.51 14.57
CA VAL A 128 -32.07 17.33 14.56
C VAL A 128 -32.86 16.99 13.29
N GLY A 129 -34.03 16.38 13.44
CA GLY A 129 -35.01 16.19 12.39
C GLY A 129 -36.04 17.31 12.41
N VAL A 130 -36.26 17.97 11.28
CA VAL A 130 -37.26 19.03 11.12
C VAL A 130 -38.17 18.66 9.97
N LEU A 131 -39.48 18.70 10.20
CA LEU A 131 -40.50 18.65 9.17
C LEU A 131 -41.06 20.08 9.03
N PRO A 132 -40.61 20.86 8.04
CA PRO A 132 -41.08 22.23 7.83
C PRO A 132 -42.52 22.26 7.32
N ASP A 133 -43.28 23.27 7.75
CA ASP A 133 -44.58 23.65 7.16
C ASP A 133 -44.36 24.51 5.89
N GLU A 134 -45.37 24.58 5.00
CA GLU A 134 -45.34 25.38 3.77
C GLU A 134 -45.04 26.87 4.05
N ASP A 135 -45.45 27.37 5.23
CA ASP A 135 -45.26 28.75 5.68
C ASP A 135 -44.11 28.93 6.69
N SER A 136 -43.39 27.86 7.06
CA SER A 136 -42.32 27.91 8.07
C SER A 136 -41.01 28.51 7.55
N ALA A 137 -40.25 29.15 8.44
CA ALA A 137 -38.94 29.71 8.13
C ALA A 137 -37.85 28.62 8.14
N LEU A 138 -37.04 28.54 7.08
CA LEU A 138 -35.89 27.64 7.02
C LEU A 138 -34.64 28.32 7.54
N ILE A 139 -33.82 27.60 8.31
CA ILE A 139 -32.55 28.11 8.84
C ILE A 139 -31.37 27.34 8.23
N GLY A 140 -30.26 28.04 7.96
CA GLY A 140 -29.09 27.44 7.33
C GLY A 140 -28.38 26.39 8.22
N LEU A 141 -27.73 25.41 7.59
CA LEU A 141 -27.06 24.28 8.28
C LEU A 141 -26.11 24.72 9.40
N SER A 142 -25.30 25.77 9.17
CA SER A 142 -24.35 26.29 10.16
C SER A 142 -25.01 26.92 11.40
N LYS A 143 -26.31 27.25 11.34
CA LYS A 143 -27.06 27.83 12.45
C LYS A 143 -27.49 26.77 13.47
N TYR A 144 -27.87 25.59 13.02
CA TYR A 144 -28.13 24.45 13.92
C TYR A 144 -26.91 24.13 14.78
N ALA A 145 -25.72 24.02 14.15
CA ALA A 145 -24.48 23.77 14.88
C ALA A 145 -24.19 24.83 15.94
N ARG A 146 -24.44 26.11 15.65
CA ARG A 146 -24.24 27.21 16.61
C ARG A 146 -25.25 27.19 17.76
N LEU A 147 -26.51 26.87 17.49
CA LEU A 147 -27.54 26.75 18.53
C LEU A 147 -27.29 25.55 19.44
N VAL A 148 -26.93 24.40 18.85
CA VAL A 148 -26.48 23.22 19.59
C VAL A 148 -25.30 23.57 20.48
N ASP A 149 -24.24 24.16 19.93
CA ASP A 149 -23.05 24.53 20.70
C ASP A 149 -23.38 25.53 21.83
N TRP A 150 -24.25 26.51 21.58
CA TRP A 150 -24.67 27.49 22.58
C TRP A 150 -25.50 26.89 23.73
N VAL A 151 -26.30 25.85 23.47
CA VAL A 151 -27.04 25.12 24.52
C VAL A 151 -26.13 24.12 25.24
N MET A 152 -25.32 23.36 24.49
CA MET A 152 -24.49 22.28 25.01
C MET A 152 -23.26 22.77 25.77
N SER A 153 -22.75 23.95 25.44
CA SER A 153 -21.66 24.63 26.18
C SER A 153 -22.18 25.27 27.48
N ARG A 154 -22.93 24.50 28.27
CA ARG A 154 -23.41 24.82 29.62
C ARG A 154 -23.24 23.56 30.48
N PRO A 155 -23.20 23.67 31.81
CA PRO A 155 -23.40 22.51 32.65
C PRO A 155 -24.80 21.96 32.41
N GLN A 156 -24.93 20.72 31.93
CA GLN A 156 -26.19 20.16 31.44
C GLN A 156 -26.56 18.83 32.12
N ILE A 157 -27.84 18.51 32.05
CA ILE A 157 -28.39 17.15 32.17
C ILE A 157 -28.91 16.81 30.76
N GLN A 158 -28.58 15.64 30.22
CA GLN A 158 -28.81 15.34 28.79
C GLN A 158 -30.28 15.51 28.40
N GLU A 159 -31.19 15.09 29.27
CA GLU A 159 -32.65 15.19 29.10
C GLU A 159 -33.13 16.64 29.04
N GLU A 160 -32.61 17.49 29.91
CA GLU A 160 -32.95 18.92 29.92
C GLU A 160 -32.34 19.66 28.73
N ALA A 161 -31.11 19.30 28.35
CA ALA A 161 -30.40 19.93 27.24
C ALA A 161 -31.11 19.74 25.90
N ILE A 162 -31.57 18.52 25.60
CA ILE A 162 -32.30 18.26 24.36
C ILE A 162 -33.69 18.90 24.35
N ALA A 163 -34.33 19.04 25.51
CA ALA A 163 -35.61 19.74 25.64
C ALA A 163 -35.43 21.25 25.41
N GLN A 164 -34.43 21.87 26.02
CA GLN A 164 -34.10 23.29 25.81
C GLN A 164 -33.75 23.59 24.35
N LEU A 165 -32.98 22.70 23.71
CA LEU A 165 -32.67 22.86 22.29
C LEU A 165 -33.94 22.76 21.43
N ALA A 166 -34.86 21.85 21.77
CA ALA A 166 -36.14 21.73 21.09
C ALA A 166 -36.98 23.00 21.23
N ASP A 167 -37.07 23.57 22.43
CA ASP A 167 -37.79 24.83 22.68
C ASP A 167 -37.23 25.97 21.81
N VAL A 168 -35.90 26.10 21.76
CA VAL A 168 -35.22 27.16 20.99
C VAL A 168 -35.45 27.01 19.48
N LEU A 169 -35.42 25.78 18.96
CA LEU A 169 -35.64 25.54 17.53
C LEU A 169 -37.11 25.71 17.15
N GLU A 170 -38.04 25.26 18.01
CA GLU A 170 -39.48 25.41 17.79
C GLU A 170 -39.89 26.89 17.79
N GLU A 171 -39.37 27.71 18.71
CA GLU A 171 -39.63 29.15 18.76
C GLU A 171 -39.13 29.88 17.49
N LYS A 172 -38.00 29.42 16.92
CA LYS A 172 -37.35 30.06 15.77
C LYS A 172 -37.94 29.64 14.43
N MET A 173 -38.46 28.42 14.33
CA MET A 173 -38.84 27.83 13.05
C MET A 173 -40.33 27.55 12.91
N ALA A 174 -41.05 27.36 14.02
CA ALA A 174 -42.43 26.89 14.05
C ALA A 174 -42.73 25.73 13.07
N PRO A 175 -42.00 24.60 13.15
CA PRO A 175 -42.15 23.50 12.20
C PRO A 175 -43.38 22.63 12.52
N ASP A 176 -43.92 21.94 11.50
CA ASP A 176 -44.96 20.93 11.66
C ASP A 176 -44.49 19.74 12.51
N GLY A 177 -43.20 19.43 12.46
CA GLY A 177 -42.58 18.40 13.29
C GLY A 177 -41.15 18.76 13.67
N LEU A 178 -40.79 18.50 14.91
CA LEU A 178 -39.41 18.59 15.39
C LEU A 178 -39.01 17.32 16.17
N ALA A 179 -37.84 16.80 15.84
CA ALA A 179 -37.24 15.63 16.46
C ALA A 179 -35.80 15.93 16.83
N ILE A 180 -35.40 15.66 18.06
CA ILE A 180 -34.01 15.78 18.51
C ILE A 180 -33.60 14.47 19.14
N VAL A 181 -32.48 13.92 18.69
CA VAL A 181 -31.91 12.67 19.21
C VAL A 181 -30.48 12.93 19.63
N MET A 182 -30.11 12.56 20.85
CA MET A 182 -28.74 12.68 21.34
C MET A 182 -28.25 11.34 21.88
N GLU A 183 -27.02 10.98 21.50
CA GLU A 183 -26.26 9.87 22.05
C GLU A 183 -25.00 10.44 22.69
N ALA A 184 -24.73 10.12 23.95
CA ALA A 184 -23.51 10.58 24.61
C ALA A 184 -22.96 9.58 25.64
N ASP A 185 -21.63 9.63 25.78
CA ASP A 185 -20.86 9.01 26.84
C ASP A 185 -20.86 9.93 28.07
N HIS A 186 -21.05 9.33 29.24
CA HIS A 186 -21.13 10.04 30.51
C HIS A 186 -19.92 9.72 31.36
N TYR A 187 -18.92 10.60 31.36
CA TYR A 187 -17.68 10.38 32.11
C TYR A 187 -17.89 10.37 33.64
N CYS A 188 -19.05 10.81 34.12
CA CYS A 188 -19.48 10.52 35.49
C CYS A 188 -19.47 9.03 35.80
N MET A 189 -20.00 8.22 34.89
CA MET A 189 -20.13 6.79 35.06
C MET A 189 -18.83 6.07 34.76
N HIS A 190 -17.99 6.63 33.88
CA HIS A 190 -16.68 6.06 33.54
C HIS A 190 -15.68 6.24 34.70
N TRP A 191 -15.59 7.45 35.25
CA TRP A 191 -14.56 7.78 36.25
C TRP A 191 -15.03 7.61 37.69
N ARG A 192 -16.35 7.63 37.93
CA ARG A 192 -16.94 7.61 39.27
C ARG A 192 -18.09 6.60 39.34
N GLY A 193 -18.44 6.19 40.55
CA GLY A 193 -19.52 5.23 40.76
C GLY A 193 -19.20 3.84 40.20
N VAL A 194 -20.04 3.35 39.28
CA VAL A 194 -20.00 1.99 38.71
C VAL A 194 -18.78 1.74 37.82
N LYS A 195 -18.17 2.79 37.24
CA LYS A 195 -16.99 2.70 36.36
C LYS A 195 -17.23 1.84 35.11
N ASP A 196 -18.44 1.92 34.56
CA ASP A 196 -18.80 1.28 33.31
C ASP A 196 -18.33 2.15 32.14
N THR A 197 -17.58 1.57 31.22
CA THR A 197 -17.02 2.24 30.03
C THR A 197 -17.83 1.98 28.76
N GLU A 198 -18.77 1.04 28.81
CA GLU A 198 -19.58 0.63 27.65
C GLU A 198 -20.98 1.29 27.65
N SER A 199 -21.37 1.90 28.77
CA SER A 199 -22.70 2.49 28.94
C SER A 199 -22.83 3.82 28.20
N LYS A 200 -23.76 3.86 27.24
CA LYS A 200 -24.16 5.07 26.51
C LYS A 200 -25.59 5.46 26.84
N MET A 201 -25.83 6.76 26.94
CA MET A 201 -27.18 7.28 27.07
C MET A 201 -27.69 7.81 25.74
N ILE A 202 -28.81 7.24 25.29
CA ILE A 202 -29.54 7.71 24.12
C ILE A 202 -30.89 8.24 24.59
N ASN A 203 -31.19 9.49 24.24
CA ASN A 203 -32.48 10.10 24.52
C ASN A 203 -32.99 10.89 23.32
N SER A 204 -34.29 11.14 23.30
CA SER A 204 -34.92 11.90 22.23
C SER A 204 -36.10 12.74 22.71
N VAL A 205 -36.35 13.83 21.98
CA VAL A 205 -37.52 14.69 22.12
C VAL A 205 -38.24 14.74 20.78
N MET A 206 -39.51 14.38 20.77
CA MET A 206 -40.38 14.41 19.58
C MET A 206 -41.53 15.39 19.81
N ARG A 207 -41.74 16.31 18.88
CA ARG A 207 -42.80 17.34 18.88
C ARG A 207 -43.51 17.40 17.52
N GLY A 208 -44.71 17.95 17.52
CA GLY A 208 -45.55 18.05 16.31
C GLY A 208 -45.84 16.69 15.69
N ALA A 209 -45.75 16.61 14.35
CA ALA A 209 -46.02 15.42 13.55
C ALA A 209 -45.26 14.17 14.02
N PHE A 210 -44.00 14.31 14.47
CA PHE A 210 -43.22 13.18 15.01
C PHE A 210 -43.76 12.60 16.32
N ARG A 211 -44.65 13.30 17.01
CA ARG A 211 -45.31 12.81 18.22
C ARG A 211 -46.71 12.27 17.92
N SER A 212 -47.44 12.90 17.00
CA SER A 212 -48.84 12.57 16.71
C SER A 212 -49.02 11.46 15.68
N ASP A 213 -48.07 11.29 14.76
CA ASP A 213 -48.11 10.25 13.74
C ASP A 213 -47.39 8.99 14.23
N ALA A 214 -48.09 7.85 14.21
CA ALA A 214 -47.59 6.58 14.72
C ALA A 214 -46.40 6.04 13.90
N ASP A 215 -46.39 6.26 12.59
CA ASP A 215 -45.31 5.82 11.70
C ASP A 215 -44.08 6.72 11.89
N LEU A 216 -44.28 8.04 11.97
CA LEU A 216 -43.15 8.96 12.24
C LEU A 216 -42.61 8.84 13.66
N SER A 217 -43.44 8.58 14.68
CA SER A 217 -43.01 8.51 16.08
C SER A 217 -42.16 7.27 16.40
N THR A 218 -42.47 6.13 15.78
CA THR A 218 -41.71 4.89 15.93
C THR A 218 -40.47 4.86 15.05
N MET A 219 -40.50 5.51 13.88
CA MET A 219 -39.38 5.54 12.93
C MET A 219 -38.37 6.66 13.20
N ALA A 220 -38.77 7.79 13.79
CA ALA A 220 -37.90 8.97 13.90
C ALA A 220 -36.62 8.78 14.74
N PRO A 221 -36.63 8.20 15.95
CA PRO A 221 -35.40 8.07 16.73
C PRO A 221 -34.35 7.20 16.04
N VAL A 222 -34.82 6.15 15.36
CA VAL A 222 -34.01 5.16 14.65
C VAL A 222 -33.55 5.70 13.30
N ARG A 223 -34.42 6.30 12.47
CA ARG A 223 -34.03 6.87 11.15
C ARG A 223 -33.17 8.13 11.24
N ILE A 224 -33.36 8.99 12.26
CA ILE A 224 -32.59 10.22 12.42
C ILE A 224 -31.14 9.93 12.81
N ARG A 225 -30.92 8.88 13.62
CA ARG A 225 -29.60 8.37 14.00
C ARG A 225 -28.98 7.49 12.90
N ASP A 226 -29.77 6.58 12.34
CA ASP A 226 -29.27 5.48 11.50
C ASP A 226 -29.16 5.83 10.01
N ARG A 227 -29.49 7.06 9.56
CA ARG A 227 -29.24 7.47 8.15
C ARG A 227 -27.75 7.56 7.77
N PHE A 228 -26.84 7.22 8.70
CA PHE A 228 -25.39 7.09 8.47
C PHE A 228 -24.87 5.65 8.62
N VAL A 229 -25.71 4.69 9.01
CA VAL A 229 -25.36 3.26 9.01
C VAL A 229 -26.08 2.64 7.83
N LEU A 230 -25.35 2.37 6.75
CA LEU A 230 -25.93 1.76 5.55
C LEU A 230 -26.60 0.44 5.93
N LYS A 231 -27.89 0.32 5.60
CA LYS A 231 -28.67 -0.89 5.77
C LYS A 231 -28.51 -1.74 4.51
N VAL A 232 -27.85 -2.89 4.63
CA VAL A 232 -27.54 -3.75 3.50
C VAL A 232 -28.27 -5.08 3.62
N ALA A 233 -28.94 -5.50 2.54
CA ALA A 233 -29.45 -6.87 2.44
C ALA A 233 -28.42 -7.75 1.74
N VAL A 234 -28.13 -8.92 2.29
CA VAL A 234 -27.33 -9.95 1.62
C VAL A 234 -28.24 -11.15 1.37
N ILE A 235 -28.48 -11.47 0.09
CA ILE A 235 -29.46 -12.48 -0.32
C ILE A 235 -28.73 -13.77 -0.71
N GLY A 236 -28.99 -14.85 0.03
CA GLY A 236 -28.27 -16.12 -0.01
C GLY A 236 -27.23 -16.19 1.10
N ALA A 237 -27.25 -17.25 1.91
CA ALA A 237 -26.31 -17.46 3.02
C ALA A 237 -25.36 -18.65 2.78
N GLY A 238 -24.99 -18.89 1.51
CA GLY A 238 -23.81 -19.69 1.18
C GLY A 238 -22.51 -19.00 1.62
N ILE A 239 -21.35 -19.60 1.34
CA ILE A 239 -20.05 -19.01 1.71
C ILE A 239 -19.88 -17.57 1.21
N THR A 240 -20.36 -17.29 0.00
CA THR A 240 -20.38 -15.94 -0.58
C THR A 240 -21.13 -14.94 0.26
N GLY A 241 -22.36 -15.28 0.66
CA GLY A 241 -23.20 -14.37 1.43
C GLY A 241 -22.73 -14.22 2.86
N VAL A 242 -22.27 -15.31 3.48
CA VAL A 242 -21.68 -15.29 4.82
C VAL A 242 -20.39 -14.45 4.83
N SER A 243 -19.53 -14.58 3.82
CA SER A 243 -18.33 -13.76 3.66
C SER A 243 -18.67 -12.28 3.48
N ALA A 244 -19.59 -11.94 2.56
CA ALA A 244 -20.01 -10.57 2.35
C ALA A 244 -20.64 -9.96 3.62
N ALA A 245 -21.55 -10.69 4.25
CA ALA A 245 -22.22 -10.26 5.47
C ALA A 245 -21.23 -10.02 6.61
N TRP A 246 -20.28 -10.93 6.81
CA TRP A 246 -19.22 -10.79 7.81
C TRP A 246 -18.44 -9.50 7.63
N HIS A 247 -17.90 -9.25 6.43
CA HIS A 247 -17.05 -8.08 6.20
C HIS A 247 -17.83 -6.76 6.26
N LEU A 248 -19.08 -6.74 5.78
CA LEU A 248 -19.97 -5.58 5.90
C LEU A 248 -20.32 -5.26 7.37
N ASP A 249 -20.57 -6.29 8.18
CA ASP A 249 -20.86 -6.17 9.62
C ASP A 249 -19.63 -5.66 10.39
N GLN A 250 -18.44 -6.21 10.11
CA GLN A 250 -17.18 -5.71 10.67
C GLN A 250 -16.87 -4.26 10.26
N GLY A 251 -17.31 -3.86 9.07
CA GLY A 251 -17.24 -2.49 8.58
C GLY A 251 -18.30 -1.53 9.13
N GLY A 252 -19.10 -1.99 10.10
CA GLY A 252 -20.06 -1.15 10.82
C GLY A 252 -21.39 -0.92 10.10
N MET A 253 -21.71 -1.70 9.07
CA MET A 253 -23.00 -1.63 8.36
C MET A 253 -24.07 -2.48 9.07
N ARG A 254 -25.34 -2.12 8.88
CA ARG A 254 -26.46 -2.91 9.39
C ARG A 254 -26.85 -3.97 8.38
N VAL A 255 -26.39 -5.20 8.59
CA VAL A 255 -26.56 -6.30 7.64
C VAL A 255 -27.79 -7.15 7.95
N HIS A 256 -28.63 -7.38 6.95
CA HIS A 256 -29.68 -8.41 6.96
C HIS A 256 -29.26 -9.55 6.02
N LEU A 257 -28.89 -10.69 6.57
CA LEU A 257 -28.57 -11.89 5.80
C LEU A 257 -29.84 -12.71 5.60
N ILE A 258 -30.27 -12.90 4.35
CA ILE A 258 -31.55 -13.52 3.99
C ILE A 258 -31.28 -14.86 3.32
N GLU A 259 -31.85 -15.93 3.87
CA GLU A 259 -31.68 -17.31 3.42
C GLU A 259 -33.03 -17.99 3.23
N ALA A 260 -33.26 -18.53 2.03
CA ALA A 260 -34.49 -19.22 1.67
C ALA A 260 -34.65 -20.56 2.39
N GLY A 261 -33.53 -21.24 2.68
CA GLY A 261 -33.50 -22.50 3.41
C GLY A 261 -33.68 -22.33 4.93
N LEU A 262 -33.90 -23.46 5.61
CA LEU A 262 -34.00 -23.52 7.08
C LEU A 262 -32.64 -23.30 7.80
N ARG A 263 -31.54 -23.23 7.05
CA ARG A 263 -30.17 -23.11 7.59
C ARG A 263 -29.32 -22.27 6.66
N ILE A 264 -28.31 -21.63 7.22
CA ILE A 264 -27.23 -21.02 6.44
C ILE A 264 -26.23 -22.10 5.97
N GLY A 265 -25.33 -21.71 5.07
CA GLY A 265 -24.20 -22.51 4.59
C GLY A 265 -24.32 -23.00 3.15
N GLY A 266 -25.52 -23.04 2.56
CA GLY A 266 -25.72 -23.56 1.21
C GLY A 266 -25.10 -24.95 1.02
N GLN A 267 -24.10 -25.07 0.15
CA GLN A 267 -23.36 -26.31 -0.12
C GLN A 267 -22.47 -26.79 1.05
N ALA A 268 -22.14 -25.94 2.02
CA ALA A 268 -21.55 -26.38 3.29
C ALA A 268 -22.64 -27.06 4.12
N HIS A 269 -22.58 -28.38 4.22
CA HIS A 269 -23.61 -29.19 4.87
C HIS A 269 -23.02 -30.38 5.58
N THR A 270 -23.16 -30.40 6.90
CA THR A 270 -22.70 -31.48 7.77
C THR A 270 -23.89 -32.27 8.31
N HIS A 271 -23.85 -33.59 8.16
CA HIS A 271 -24.78 -34.53 8.76
C HIS A 271 -24.17 -35.19 9.99
N LEU A 272 -24.94 -35.33 11.07
CA LEU A 272 -24.55 -36.13 12.22
C LEU A 272 -25.05 -37.57 12.03
N ILE A 273 -24.14 -38.52 11.84
CA ILE A 273 -24.44 -39.92 11.62
C ILE A 273 -24.07 -40.72 12.88
N SER A 274 -25.03 -41.50 13.40
CA SER A 274 -24.77 -42.43 14.49
C SER A 274 -24.09 -43.70 13.96
N VAL A 275 -22.89 -43.98 14.45
CA VAL A 275 -22.12 -45.21 14.19
C VAL A 275 -21.91 -45.99 15.50
N LYS A 276 -21.42 -47.23 15.41
CA LYS A 276 -21.24 -48.09 16.60
C LYS A 276 -20.31 -47.49 17.66
N GLU A 277 -19.36 -46.64 17.25
CA GLU A 277 -18.33 -46.05 18.09
C GLU A 277 -18.68 -44.62 18.57
N GLY A 278 -19.87 -44.11 18.23
CA GLY A 278 -20.32 -42.77 18.60
C GLY A 278 -21.06 -42.07 17.48
N SER A 279 -21.08 -40.73 17.50
CA SER A 279 -21.63 -39.92 16.41
C SER A 279 -20.50 -39.28 15.61
N VAL A 280 -20.57 -39.36 14.28
CA VAL A 280 -19.58 -38.77 13.37
C VAL A 280 -20.25 -37.72 12.50
N THR A 281 -19.58 -36.60 12.30
CA THR A 281 -19.98 -35.53 11.39
C THR A 281 -19.50 -35.84 9.97
N VAL A 282 -20.40 -35.81 9.00
CA VAL A 282 -20.13 -36.13 7.59
C VAL A 282 -20.57 -34.98 6.71
N ASP A 283 -19.62 -34.38 6.00
CA ASP A 283 -19.92 -33.33 5.02
C ASP A 283 -20.40 -33.92 3.69
N THR A 284 -21.51 -33.44 3.16
CA THR A 284 -22.10 -33.91 1.88
C THR A 284 -21.92 -32.94 0.71
N GLY A 285 -21.37 -31.76 0.96
CA GLY A 285 -21.04 -30.79 -0.09
C GLY A 285 -19.60 -30.31 0.09
N PHE A 286 -19.42 -29.06 0.50
CA PHE A 286 -18.08 -28.58 0.85
C PHE A 286 -17.53 -29.36 2.04
N SER A 287 -16.36 -29.97 1.86
CA SER A 287 -15.78 -30.93 2.81
C SER A 287 -14.30 -30.70 3.10
N VAL A 288 -13.52 -30.21 2.13
CA VAL A 288 -12.07 -30.09 2.24
C VAL A 288 -11.57 -28.77 1.64
N SER A 289 -10.51 -28.21 2.22
CA SER A 289 -9.77 -27.05 1.71
C SER A 289 -8.27 -27.24 1.84
N ASN A 290 -7.48 -26.36 1.24
CA ASN A 290 -6.05 -26.30 1.48
C ASN A 290 -5.55 -24.85 1.44
N PRO A 291 -4.49 -24.47 2.20
CA PRO A 291 -4.06 -23.08 2.28
C PRO A 291 -3.57 -22.46 0.96
N VAL A 292 -3.21 -23.28 -0.04
CA VAL A 292 -2.72 -22.81 -1.34
C VAL A 292 -3.88 -22.46 -2.28
N GLY A 293 -4.92 -23.29 -2.31
CA GLY A 293 -6.10 -23.10 -3.15
C GLY A 293 -7.23 -22.33 -2.49
N TYR A 294 -7.18 -22.13 -1.17
CA TYR A 294 -8.22 -21.46 -0.39
C TYR A 294 -7.62 -20.42 0.60
N PRO A 295 -6.71 -19.53 0.17
CA PRO A 295 -5.95 -18.66 1.08
C PRO A 295 -6.84 -17.69 1.87
N GLY A 296 -7.82 -17.06 1.23
CA GLY A 296 -8.75 -16.12 1.87
C GLY A 296 -9.67 -16.83 2.86
N PHE A 297 -10.24 -17.97 2.47
CA PHE A 297 -11.05 -18.78 3.36
C PHE A 297 -10.25 -19.27 4.58
N HIS A 298 -9.02 -19.76 4.40
CA HIS A 298 -8.16 -20.16 5.54
C HIS A 298 -7.78 -18.97 6.43
N HIS A 299 -7.54 -17.79 5.86
CA HIS A 299 -7.28 -16.59 6.64
C HIS A 299 -8.47 -16.23 7.52
N TRP A 300 -9.68 -16.29 6.97
CA TRP A 300 -10.92 -16.05 7.71
C TRP A 300 -11.17 -17.10 8.80
N LEU A 301 -10.96 -18.37 8.48
CA LEU A 301 -11.08 -19.45 9.46
C LEU A 301 -10.13 -19.29 10.63
N ASN A 302 -8.90 -18.79 10.45
CA ASN A 302 -7.98 -18.54 11.58
C ASN A 302 -8.50 -17.47 12.57
N GLY A 303 -9.46 -16.64 12.16
CA GLY A 303 -10.13 -15.68 13.04
C GLY A 303 -11.14 -16.34 14.00
N PHE A 304 -11.62 -17.53 13.64
CA PHE A 304 -12.41 -18.39 14.52
C PHE A 304 -11.46 -19.44 15.10
N ASP A 305 -11.38 -19.60 16.42
CA ASP A 305 -10.49 -20.59 17.06
C ASP A 305 -10.95 -22.04 16.76
N LEU A 306 -10.83 -22.45 15.50
CA LEU A 306 -11.33 -23.69 14.91
C LEU A 306 -10.15 -24.60 14.58
N GLU A 307 -10.28 -25.87 14.97
CA GLU A 307 -9.26 -26.87 14.72
C GLU A 307 -9.39 -27.42 13.28
N LEU A 308 -8.30 -27.32 12.50
CA LEU A 308 -8.19 -27.84 11.15
C LEU A 308 -7.36 -29.12 11.13
N ASN A 309 -7.97 -30.23 10.71
CA ASN A 309 -7.33 -31.53 10.68
C ASN A 309 -6.80 -31.86 9.30
N ALA A 310 -5.58 -32.39 9.22
CA ALA A 310 -5.03 -32.87 7.97
C ALA A 310 -5.88 -34.01 7.38
N ALA A 311 -6.18 -33.91 6.09
CA ALA A 311 -6.97 -34.86 5.33
C ALA A 311 -6.20 -35.36 4.11
N ARG A 312 -6.52 -36.56 3.63
CA ARG A 312 -5.99 -37.11 2.39
C ARG A 312 -7.07 -37.11 1.34
N MET A 313 -6.78 -36.54 0.17
CA MET A 313 -7.70 -36.50 -0.95
C MET A 313 -7.11 -37.25 -2.14
N ASP A 314 -7.15 -38.59 -2.04
CA ASP A 314 -6.54 -39.47 -3.03
C ASP A 314 -7.55 -39.93 -4.08
N VAL A 315 -7.16 -39.82 -5.35
CA VAL A 315 -8.02 -40.21 -6.47
C VAL A 315 -7.50 -41.50 -7.10
N SER A 316 -8.40 -42.45 -7.27
CA SER A 316 -8.24 -43.68 -8.06
C SER A 316 -9.33 -43.76 -9.12
N VAL A 317 -8.97 -44.07 -10.35
CA VAL A 317 -9.90 -44.23 -11.47
C VAL A 317 -9.82 -45.67 -11.96
N GLN A 318 -10.99 -46.27 -12.17
CA GLN A 318 -11.15 -47.55 -12.84
C GLN A 318 -12.08 -47.38 -14.05
N ASP A 319 -11.51 -47.52 -15.23
CA ASP A 319 -12.25 -47.56 -16.50
C ASP A 319 -12.40 -49.02 -16.93
N GLN A 320 -13.61 -49.55 -16.78
CA GLN A 320 -13.92 -50.94 -17.11
C GLN A 320 -13.95 -51.22 -18.63
N VAL A 321 -14.16 -50.18 -19.45
CA VAL A 321 -14.28 -50.33 -20.92
C VAL A 321 -12.88 -50.44 -21.53
N GLU A 322 -11.95 -49.61 -21.08
CA GLU A 322 -10.55 -49.62 -21.52
C GLU A 322 -9.65 -50.57 -20.68
N ASP A 323 -10.25 -51.24 -19.67
CA ASP A 323 -9.59 -52.00 -18.60
C ASP A 323 -8.35 -51.26 -18.09
N LEU A 324 -8.56 -49.99 -17.74
CA LEU A 324 -7.53 -49.07 -17.26
C LEU A 324 -7.75 -48.76 -15.78
N GLU A 325 -6.70 -48.89 -14.97
CA GLU A 325 -6.67 -48.51 -13.57
C GLU A 325 -5.44 -47.67 -13.29
N PHE A 326 -5.63 -46.53 -12.62
CA PHE A 326 -4.54 -45.71 -12.11
C PHE A 326 -4.97 -44.93 -10.87
N GLY A 327 -3.98 -44.55 -10.06
CA GLY A 327 -4.13 -43.64 -8.93
C GLY A 327 -3.10 -42.51 -8.99
N THR A 328 -3.32 -41.51 -8.14
CA THR A 328 -2.55 -40.24 -8.15
C THR A 328 -1.46 -40.15 -7.07
N VAL A 329 -1.32 -41.16 -6.22
CA VAL A 329 -0.54 -41.09 -4.96
C VAL A 329 0.93 -41.48 -5.06
N SER A 330 1.30 -42.26 -6.08
CA SER A 330 2.66 -42.74 -6.28
C SER A 330 2.86 -43.22 -7.71
N LEU A 331 4.12 -43.37 -8.13
CA LEU A 331 4.45 -44.00 -9.42
C LEU A 331 3.83 -45.40 -9.53
N ALA A 332 3.82 -46.18 -8.44
CA ALA A 332 3.17 -47.50 -8.42
C ALA A 332 1.65 -47.41 -8.60
N ALA A 333 1.00 -46.43 -7.95
CA ALA A 333 -0.43 -46.18 -8.13
C ALA A 333 -0.76 -45.73 -9.56
N MET A 334 0.08 -44.89 -10.17
CA MET A 334 -0.10 -44.49 -11.58
C MET A 334 -0.02 -45.68 -12.52
N THR A 335 0.86 -46.64 -12.24
CA THR A 335 0.97 -47.85 -13.08
C THR A 335 -0.23 -48.78 -12.97
N GLY A 336 -0.98 -48.71 -11.86
CA GLY A 336 -2.08 -49.63 -11.56
C GLY A 336 -1.64 -51.09 -11.68
N LYS A 337 -2.15 -51.80 -12.70
CA LYS A 337 -1.71 -53.14 -13.09
C LYS A 337 -0.44 -53.08 -13.97
N VAL A 338 0.58 -53.86 -13.63
CA VAL A 338 1.85 -53.96 -14.39
C VAL A 338 1.63 -54.30 -15.88
N GLY A 339 0.61 -55.11 -16.20
CA GLY A 339 0.26 -55.47 -17.59
C GLY A 339 -0.16 -54.29 -18.47
N GLN A 340 -0.56 -53.15 -17.90
CA GLN A 340 -0.99 -51.97 -18.65
C GLN A 340 0.17 -51.25 -19.33
N LEU A 341 1.39 -51.36 -18.79
CA LEU A 341 2.60 -50.77 -19.34
C LEU A 341 2.91 -51.25 -20.76
N PHE A 342 2.41 -52.44 -21.12
CA PHE A 342 2.62 -53.08 -22.41
C PHE A 342 1.47 -52.84 -23.41
N ARG A 343 0.41 -52.11 -23.02
CA ARG A 343 -0.72 -51.82 -23.92
C ARG A 343 -0.42 -50.65 -24.85
N SER A 344 -0.82 -50.79 -26.11
CA SER A 344 -0.74 -49.70 -27.08
C SER A 344 -1.60 -48.51 -26.61
N GLY A 345 -1.03 -47.31 -26.60
CA GLY A 345 -1.72 -46.09 -26.20
C GLY A 345 -1.75 -45.78 -24.70
N TYR A 346 -1.29 -46.67 -23.81
CA TYR A 346 -1.16 -46.36 -22.38
C TYR A 346 -0.24 -45.16 -22.14
N TRP A 347 0.95 -45.19 -22.76
CA TRP A 347 1.91 -44.09 -22.70
C TRP A 347 1.41 -42.79 -23.34
N ARG A 348 0.42 -42.88 -24.24
CA ARG A 348 -0.16 -41.69 -24.89
C ARG A 348 -0.95 -40.85 -23.90
N ILE A 349 -1.62 -41.47 -22.92
CA ILE A 349 -2.33 -40.75 -21.83
C ILE A 349 -1.34 -39.88 -21.06
N TRP A 350 -0.18 -40.44 -20.72
CA TRP A 350 0.85 -39.73 -19.96
C TRP A 350 1.57 -38.66 -20.78
N GLN A 351 1.80 -38.89 -22.08
CA GLN A 351 2.30 -37.87 -23.00
C GLN A 351 1.33 -36.70 -23.13
N ASP A 352 0.06 -36.98 -23.36
CA ASP A 352 -0.99 -35.97 -23.50
C ASP A 352 -1.20 -35.20 -22.18
N ARG A 353 -1.06 -35.86 -21.03
CA ARG A 353 -1.04 -35.21 -19.70
C ARG A 353 0.13 -34.24 -19.58
N THR A 354 1.36 -34.66 -19.88
CA THR A 354 2.56 -33.80 -19.79
C THR A 354 2.46 -32.64 -20.77
N ARG A 355 1.89 -32.86 -21.95
CA ARG A 355 1.60 -31.81 -22.93
C ARG A 355 0.58 -30.80 -22.40
N LEU A 356 -0.52 -31.27 -21.82
CA LEU A 356 -1.51 -30.38 -21.19
C LEU A 356 -0.86 -29.56 -20.07
N PHE A 357 0.07 -30.15 -19.30
CA PHE A 357 0.82 -29.47 -18.25
C PHE A 357 1.70 -28.34 -18.79
N ALA A 358 2.53 -28.62 -19.79
CA ALA A 358 3.42 -27.63 -20.41
C ALA A 358 2.66 -26.48 -21.09
N GLU A 359 1.42 -26.73 -21.51
CA GLU A 359 0.56 -25.72 -22.13
C GLU A 359 -0.25 -24.90 -21.08
N LEU A 360 -0.25 -25.26 -19.78
CA LEU A 360 -1.08 -24.63 -18.73
C LEU A 360 -0.85 -23.12 -18.57
N ASP A 361 0.41 -22.68 -18.66
CA ASP A 361 0.78 -21.29 -18.40
C ASP A 361 0.52 -20.38 -19.61
N ALA A 362 0.43 -20.93 -20.82
CA ALA A 362 0.20 -20.20 -22.06
C ALA A 362 -1.29 -19.98 -22.41
N LEU A 363 -2.22 -20.51 -21.60
CA LEU A 363 -3.66 -20.57 -21.92
C LEU A 363 -4.54 -19.59 -21.13
N GLN A 364 -3.94 -18.75 -20.30
CA GLN A 364 -4.68 -17.73 -19.55
C GLN A 364 -5.29 -16.68 -20.51
N GLY A 365 -6.56 -16.35 -20.30
CA GLY A 365 -7.26 -15.30 -21.04
C GLY A 365 -7.85 -15.69 -22.39
N THR A 366 -7.81 -16.97 -22.78
CA THR A 366 -8.54 -17.42 -23.97
C THR A 366 -10.02 -17.64 -23.59
N GLY A 367 -10.95 -16.88 -24.17
CA GLY A 367 -12.40 -17.04 -23.95
C GLY A 367 -12.99 -18.33 -24.53
N GLN A 368 -12.16 -19.36 -24.70
CA GLN A 368 -12.48 -20.65 -25.30
C GLN A 368 -12.90 -21.66 -24.21
N SER A 369 -13.79 -22.60 -24.52
CA SER A 369 -14.15 -23.69 -23.61
C SER A 369 -13.08 -24.78 -23.56
N LEU A 370 -13.06 -25.57 -22.48
CA LEU A 370 -12.18 -26.73 -22.34
C LEU A 370 -12.40 -27.74 -23.49
N GLY A 371 -13.66 -27.95 -23.90
CA GLY A 371 -14.05 -28.84 -24.99
C GLY A 371 -13.50 -28.40 -26.34
N ASP A 372 -13.70 -27.13 -26.69
CA ASP A 372 -13.19 -26.55 -27.96
C ASP A 372 -11.67 -26.64 -28.02
N TYR A 373 -11.00 -26.40 -26.89
CA TYR A 373 -9.55 -26.46 -26.79
C TYR A 373 -9.02 -27.88 -27.03
N ILE A 374 -9.62 -28.86 -26.34
CA ILE A 374 -9.26 -30.28 -26.46
C ILE A 374 -9.44 -30.76 -27.90
N GLN A 375 -10.56 -30.38 -28.53
CA GLN A 375 -10.89 -30.75 -29.91
C GLN A 375 -9.92 -30.10 -30.92
N GLY A 376 -9.57 -28.83 -30.73
CA GLY A 376 -8.64 -28.09 -31.59
C GLY A 376 -7.20 -28.62 -31.53
N LYS A 377 -6.74 -29.08 -30.36
CA LYS A 377 -5.36 -29.54 -30.13
C LYS A 377 -5.12 -31.04 -30.37
N ARG A 378 -6.16 -31.78 -30.78
CA ARG A 378 -6.13 -33.22 -31.10
C ARG A 378 -5.57 -34.10 -29.97
N TYR A 379 -6.02 -33.87 -28.75
CA TYR A 379 -5.72 -34.76 -27.62
C TYR A 379 -6.34 -36.16 -27.85
N SER A 380 -5.70 -37.22 -27.34
CA SER A 380 -6.23 -38.58 -27.56
C SER A 380 -7.55 -38.78 -26.81
N ARG A 381 -8.49 -39.46 -27.47
CA ARG A 381 -9.79 -39.82 -26.86
C ARG A 381 -9.63 -40.55 -25.53
N ARG A 382 -8.61 -41.41 -25.43
CA ARG A 382 -8.30 -42.18 -24.22
C ARG A 382 -7.82 -41.29 -23.07
N PHE A 383 -7.02 -40.25 -23.34
CA PHE A 383 -6.65 -39.25 -22.33
C PHE A 383 -7.88 -38.47 -21.85
N VAL A 384 -8.72 -38.00 -22.77
CA VAL A 384 -9.90 -37.20 -22.44
C VAL A 384 -10.91 -38.00 -21.62
N GLN A 385 -11.25 -39.20 -22.07
CA GLN A 385 -12.31 -40.02 -21.45
C GLN A 385 -11.86 -40.76 -20.20
N SER A 386 -10.65 -41.32 -20.19
CA SER A 386 -10.19 -42.19 -19.11
C SER A 386 -9.34 -41.46 -18.07
N TYR A 387 -8.80 -40.26 -18.35
CA TYR A 387 -7.98 -39.49 -17.41
C TYR A 387 -8.59 -38.14 -17.03
N LEU A 388 -8.83 -37.26 -18.00
CA LEU A 388 -9.21 -35.86 -17.72
C LEU A 388 -10.65 -35.74 -17.21
N LEU A 389 -11.61 -36.39 -17.87
CA LEU A 389 -13.02 -36.33 -17.49
C LEU A 389 -13.28 -36.89 -16.07
N PRO A 390 -12.77 -38.08 -15.68
CA PRO A 390 -12.94 -38.59 -14.32
C PRO A 390 -12.35 -37.68 -13.25
N LEU A 391 -11.21 -37.03 -13.51
CA LEU A 391 -10.57 -36.12 -12.57
C LEU A 391 -11.38 -34.84 -12.35
N ILE A 392 -11.93 -34.25 -13.41
CA ILE A 392 -12.78 -33.05 -13.30
C ILE A 392 -14.13 -33.42 -12.66
N SER A 393 -14.74 -34.51 -13.10
CA SER A 393 -16.07 -34.93 -12.62
C SER A 393 -16.06 -35.44 -11.18
N ALA A 394 -14.96 -36.01 -10.68
CA ALA A 394 -14.86 -36.47 -9.29
C ALA A 394 -15.06 -35.34 -8.26
N PHE A 395 -14.92 -34.08 -8.67
CA PHE A 395 -15.03 -32.95 -7.77
C PHE A 395 -16.15 -31.98 -8.16
N GLN A 396 -16.48 -31.87 -9.46
CA GLN A 396 -17.57 -31.02 -9.94
C GLN A 396 -18.93 -31.75 -9.97
N GLY A 397 -18.96 -33.08 -9.77
CA GLY A 397 -20.19 -33.86 -9.63
C GLY A 397 -20.99 -34.12 -10.92
N TYR A 398 -20.62 -33.52 -12.07
CA TYR A 398 -21.29 -33.72 -13.36
C TYR A 398 -20.29 -33.96 -14.52
N THR A 399 -20.63 -34.87 -15.44
CA THR A 399 -19.81 -35.21 -16.62
C THR A 399 -20.19 -34.44 -17.88
N GLY A 400 -21.43 -33.95 -17.96
CA GLY A 400 -22.00 -33.37 -19.19
C GLY A 400 -21.47 -32.00 -19.55
N SER A 401 -21.22 -31.15 -18.55
CA SER A 401 -20.86 -29.75 -18.73
C SER A 401 -19.40 -29.41 -18.39
N ALA A 402 -18.61 -30.42 -17.99
CA ALA A 402 -17.18 -30.25 -17.70
C ALA A 402 -16.39 -29.69 -18.89
N PHE A 403 -16.84 -29.96 -20.11
CA PHE A 403 -16.22 -29.46 -21.34
C PHE A 403 -16.69 -28.06 -21.74
N ASP A 404 -17.82 -27.59 -21.21
CA ASP A 404 -18.35 -26.24 -21.48
C ASP A 404 -17.69 -25.18 -20.59
N MET A 405 -16.95 -25.60 -19.56
CA MET A 405 -16.20 -24.74 -18.65
C MET A 405 -15.19 -23.88 -19.42
N PRO A 406 -15.06 -22.58 -19.10
CA PRO A 406 -13.98 -21.76 -19.63
C PRO A 406 -12.63 -22.42 -19.36
N LEU A 407 -11.76 -22.43 -20.37
CA LEU A 407 -10.48 -23.13 -20.30
C LEU A 407 -9.63 -22.63 -19.12
N SER A 408 -9.59 -21.32 -18.87
CA SER A 408 -8.88 -20.73 -17.72
C SER A 408 -9.32 -21.33 -16.39
N ASP A 409 -10.63 -21.49 -16.21
CA ASP A 409 -11.23 -21.91 -14.95
C ASP A 409 -10.96 -23.39 -14.71
N ALA A 410 -11.08 -24.21 -15.77
CA ALA A 410 -10.75 -25.63 -15.72
C ALA A 410 -9.26 -25.88 -15.39
N LEU A 411 -8.36 -25.07 -15.93
CA LEU A 411 -6.92 -25.21 -15.70
C LEU A 411 -6.52 -24.72 -14.31
N ASN A 412 -7.06 -23.58 -13.86
CA ASN A 412 -6.88 -23.08 -12.50
C ASN A 412 -7.42 -24.08 -11.48
N TYR A 413 -8.58 -24.67 -11.75
CA TYR A 413 -9.16 -25.72 -10.95
C TYR A 413 -8.20 -26.93 -10.78
N LEU A 414 -7.67 -27.47 -11.89
CA LEU A 414 -6.71 -28.58 -11.85
C LEU A 414 -5.39 -28.23 -11.14
N ARG A 415 -4.96 -26.97 -11.25
CA ARG A 415 -3.76 -26.42 -10.60
C ARG A 415 -3.93 -26.30 -9.09
N TYR A 416 -4.97 -25.63 -8.62
CA TYR A 416 -5.23 -25.35 -7.19
C TYR A 416 -5.54 -26.61 -6.39
N GLN A 417 -6.15 -27.61 -7.03
CA GLN A 417 -6.43 -28.90 -6.40
C GLN A 417 -5.19 -29.83 -6.37
N LYS A 418 -4.05 -29.38 -6.93
CA LYS A 418 -2.80 -30.15 -7.11
C LYS A 418 -3.02 -31.52 -7.80
N LEU A 419 -4.09 -31.69 -8.58
CA LEU A 419 -4.50 -32.98 -9.18
C LEU A 419 -3.60 -33.46 -10.31
N LEU A 420 -2.69 -32.60 -10.77
CA LEU A 420 -1.72 -32.90 -11.81
C LEU A 420 -0.29 -33.13 -11.28
N HIS A 421 -0.03 -33.03 -9.97
CA HIS A 421 1.33 -33.16 -9.41
C HIS A 421 1.62 -34.56 -8.83
N TYR A 422 2.85 -35.06 -9.00
CA TYR A 422 3.27 -36.41 -8.57
C TYR A 422 4.03 -36.47 -7.23
N ARG A 423 4.48 -35.33 -6.70
CA ARG A 423 5.29 -35.24 -5.47
C ARG A 423 4.85 -34.05 -4.63
N GLY A 424 4.82 -34.26 -3.31
CA GLY A 424 4.38 -33.27 -2.33
C GLY A 424 3.00 -33.62 -1.80
N GLY A 425 2.92 -33.86 -0.49
CA GLY A 425 1.66 -34.12 0.20
C GLY A 425 0.64 -33.05 -0.16
N ARG A 426 -0.57 -33.49 -0.46
CA ARG A 426 -1.68 -32.56 -0.62
C ARG A 426 -2.04 -32.10 0.78
N ASP A 427 -1.78 -30.83 1.11
CA ASP A 427 -2.06 -30.21 2.41
C ASP A 427 -3.57 -29.96 2.60
N TRP A 428 -4.39 -30.96 2.27
CA TRP A 428 -5.82 -30.89 2.48
C TRP A 428 -6.11 -30.89 3.97
N GLN A 429 -7.09 -30.09 4.33
CA GLN A 429 -7.57 -29.92 5.68
C GLN A 429 -9.09 -30.01 5.68
N VAL A 430 -9.63 -30.57 6.77
CA VAL A 430 -11.07 -30.59 7.08
C VAL A 430 -11.29 -29.80 8.35
N VAL A 431 -12.42 -29.13 8.47
CA VAL A 431 -12.82 -28.47 9.71
C VAL A 431 -13.25 -29.53 10.73
N GLN A 432 -12.70 -29.50 11.93
CA GLN A 432 -13.13 -30.39 13.01
C GLN A 432 -14.59 -30.13 13.36
N GLY A 433 -15.42 -31.19 13.34
CA GLY A 433 -16.87 -31.06 13.49
C GLY A 433 -17.63 -30.77 12.17
N GLY A 434 -16.92 -30.76 11.04
CA GLY A 434 -17.46 -30.56 9.70
C GLY A 434 -17.66 -29.08 9.33
N SER A 435 -18.05 -28.85 8.08
CA SER A 435 -18.29 -27.50 7.53
C SER A 435 -19.32 -26.66 8.32
N SER A 436 -20.24 -27.27 9.06
CA SER A 436 -21.18 -26.55 9.94
C SER A 436 -20.51 -25.84 11.12
N ALA A 437 -19.30 -26.24 11.52
CA ALA A 437 -18.61 -25.66 12.68
C ALA A 437 -18.21 -24.20 12.44
N TYR A 438 -17.73 -23.85 11.24
CA TYR A 438 -17.38 -22.46 10.94
C TYR A 438 -18.62 -21.57 10.78
N LEU A 439 -19.73 -22.12 10.30
CA LEU A 439 -21.01 -21.39 10.22
C LEU A 439 -21.55 -21.08 11.61
N GLN A 440 -21.44 -22.02 12.55
CA GLN A 440 -21.78 -21.77 13.96
C GLN A 440 -20.86 -20.74 14.61
N ALA A 441 -19.56 -20.73 14.25
CA ALA A 441 -18.63 -19.71 14.73
C ALA A 441 -18.99 -18.31 14.19
N PHE A 442 -19.34 -18.23 12.90
CA PHE A 442 -19.87 -17.02 12.28
C PHE A 442 -21.15 -16.54 12.98
N GLU A 443 -22.17 -17.39 13.13
CA GLU A 443 -23.45 -17.03 13.77
C GLU A 443 -23.27 -16.47 15.19
N LYS A 444 -22.29 -16.98 15.94
CA LYS A 444 -22.01 -16.50 17.30
C LYS A 444 -21.38 -15.11 17.34
N GLN A 445 -20.66 -14.72 16.30
CA GLN A 445 -19.87 -13.48 16.27
C GLN A 445 -20.49 -12.41 15.37
N PHE A 446 -21.38 -12.80 14.45
CA PHE A 446 -22.08 -11.89 13.56
C PHE A 446 -23.13 -11.07 14.32
N SER A 447 -23.06 -9.75 14.20
CA SER A 447 -23.96 -8.83 14.94
C SER A 447 -25.23 -8.46 14.16
N GLY A 448 -25.26 -8.76 12.85
CA GLY A 448 -26.39 -8.54 11.96
C GLY A 448 -27.56 -9.50 12.17
N VAL A 449 -28.63 -9.30 11.40
CA VAL A 449 -29.86 -10.11 11.49
C VAL A 449 -29.87 -11.21 10.44
N ILE A 450 -30.03 -12.46 10.87
CA ILE A 450 -30.15 -13.62 9.96
C ILE A 450 -31.63 -14.01 9.83
N HIS A 451 -32.14 -14.00 8.60
CA HIS A 451 -33.50 -14.41 8.25
C HIS A 451 -33.45 -15.74 7.50
N THR A 452 -33.62 -16.85 8.21
CA THR A 452 -33.79 -18.19 7.60
C THR A 452 -35.24 -18.46 7.24
N ASN A 453 -35.50 -19.38 6.32
CA ASN A 453 -36.83 -19.70 5.81
C ASN A 453 -37.54 -18.44 5.27
N SER A 454 -36.75 -17.54 4.68
CA SER A 454 -37.20 -16.23 4.22
C SER A 454 -36.78 -16.05 2.77
N MET A 455 -37.76 -15.85 1.89
CA MET A 455 -37.54 -15.78 0.46
C MET A 455 -37.61 -14.34 -0.03
N ALA A 456 -36.51 -13.90 -0.65
CA ALA A 456 -36.49 -12.69 -1.47
C ALA A 456 -37.08 -13.02 -2.86
N SER A 457 -38.03 -12.20 -3.33
CA SER A 457 -38.75 -12.48 -4.58
C SER A 457 -38.59 -11.42 -5.67
N ASP A 458 -38.44 -10.15 -5.28
CA ASP A 458 -38.43 -9.02 -6.22
C ASP A 458 -37.55 -7.88 -5.70
N ILE A 459 -36.77 -7.28 -6.59
CA ILE A 459 -35.84 -6.19 -6.32
C ILE A 459 -36.08 -5.08 -7.33
N SER A 460 -36.48 -3.92 -6.84
CA SER A 460 -36.66 -2.72 -7.66
C SER A 460 -35.90 -1.54 -7.07
N ARG A 461 -35.60 -0.54 -7.92
CA ARG A 461 -34.91 0.69 -7.51
C ARG A 461 -35.91 1.82 -7.39
N ASP A 462 -35.78 2.60 -6.32
CA ASP A 462 -36.51 3.85 -6.14
C ASP A 462 -35.54 4.97 -5.71
N GLY A 463 -35.05 5.72 -6.70
CA GLY A 463 -34.09 6.81 -6.47
C GLY A 463 -32.73 6.33 -5.95
N ARG A 464 -32.46 6.55 -4.65
CA ARG A 464 -31.20 6.21 -3.96
C ARG A 464 -31.28 4.95 -3.08
N GLN A 465 -32.44 4.29 -3.00
CA GLN A 465 -32.65 3.10 -2.20
C GLN A 465 -33.14 1.93 -3.06
N VAL A 466 -32.86 0.72 -2.57
CA VAL A 466 -33.28 -0.54 -3.18
C VAL A 466 -34.46 -1.10 -2.39
N ASN A 467 -35.57 -1.35 -3.10
CA ASN A 467 -36.76 -1.99 -2.56
C ASN A 467 -36.66 -3.50 -2.78
N LEU A 468 -36.78 -4.26 -1.70
CA LEU A 468 -36.72 -5.72 -1.69
C LEU A 468 -38.03 -6.28 -1.14
N ILE A 469 -38.69 -7.16 -1.90
CA ILE A 469 -39.84 -7.94 -1.40
C ILE A 469 -39.32 -9.23 -0.76
N ARG A 470 -39.55 -9.37 0.55
CA ARG A 470 -39.19 -10.53 1.37
C ARG A 470 -40.45 -11.10 2.02
N ASP A 471 -40.76 -12.37 1.79
CA ASP A 471 -41.96 -13.05 2.32
C ASP A 471 -43.28 -12.29 2.03
N GLY A 472 -43.34 -11.59 0.89
CA GLY A 472 -44.49 -10.76 0.50
C GLY A 472 -44.56 -9.37 1.17
N LEU A 473 -43.59 -9.02 2.02
CA LEU A 473 -43.45 -7.70 2.63
C LEU A 473 -42.39 -6.89 1.88
N ALA A 474 -42.71 -5.65 1.52
CA ALA A 474 -41.75 -4.73 0.91
C ALA A 474 -40.89 -4.05 2.00
N GLU A 475 -39.57 -4.16 1.88
CA GLU A 475 -38.59 -3.52 2.74
C GLU A 475 -37.58 -2.71 1.93
N THR A 476 -37.07 -1.61 2.49
CA THR A 476 -36.06 -0.77 1.82
C THR A 476 -34.66 -1.00 2.41
N TYR A 477 -33.66 -0.91 1.54
CA TYR A 477 -32.23 -1.08 1.83
C TYR A 477 -31.41 -0.02 1.09
N ASP A 478 -30.26 0.36 1.63
CA ASP A 478 -29.34 1.29 0.98
C ASP A 478 -28.46 0.58 -0.06
N ALA A 479 -28.19 -0.70 0.15
CA ALA A 479 -27.59 -1.57 -0.86
C ALA A 479 -28.09 -3.03 -0.73
N VAL A 480 -27.98 -3.78 -1.81
CA VAL A 480 -28.28 -5.22 -1.84
C VAL A 480 -27.12 -6.00 -2.45
N VAL A 481 -26.67 -7.03 -1.76
CA VAL A 481 -25.70 -8.03 -2.24
C VAL A 481 -26.46 -9.28 -2.65
N LEU A 482 -26.33 -9.67 -3.92
CA LEU A 482 -26.89 -10.88 -4.49
C LEU A 482 -25.84 -12.01 -4.40
N ALA A 483 -25.94 -12.82 -3.36
CA ALA A 483 -25.07 -13.97 -3.06
C ALA A 483 -25.77 -15.32 -3.33
N CYS A 484 -26.63 -15.35 -4.35
CA CYS A 484 -27.38 -16.51 -4.80
C CYS A 484 -26.98 -16.89 -6.24
N ASP A 485 -27.50 -18.01 -6.75
CA ASP A 485 -27.23 -18.44 -8.13
C ASP A 485 -27.71 -17.37 -9.14
N SER A 486 -27.04 -17.27 -10.29
CA SER A 486 -27.37 -16.25 -11.31
C SER A 486 -28.83 -16.32 -11.76
N ASP A 487 -29.40 -17.52 -11.86
CA ASP A 487 -30.80 -17.72 -12.26
C ASP A 487 -31.78 -17.20 -11.20
N GLN A 488 -31.44 -17.35 -9.91
CA GLN A 488 -32.21 -16.82 -8.79
C GLN A 488 -32.10 -15.29 -8.73
N ALA A 489 -30.89 -14.75 -8.90
CA ALA A 489 -30.66 -13.30 -8.97
C ALA A 489 -31.43 -12.66 -10.13
N LEU A 490 -31.43 -13.28 -11.30
CA LEU A 490 -32.19 -12.83 -12.47
C LEU A 490 -33.69 -12.84 -12.23
N HIS A 491 -34.21 -13.87 -11.55
CA HIS A 491 -35.62 -13.93 -11.19
C HIS A 491 -36.05 -12.77 -10.30
N MET A 492 -35.16 -12.30 -9.42
CA MET A 492 -35.43 -11.15 -8.54
C MET A 492 -35.27 -9.80 -9.24
N LEU A 493 -34.50 -9.72 -10.34
CA LEU A 493 -34.19 -8.47 -11.04
C LEU A 493 -35.02 -8.21 -12.31
N ALA A 494 -35.68 -9.23 -12.88
CA ALA A 494 -36.30 -9.13 -14.20
C ALA A 494 -37.80 -9.46 -14.21
N ASP A 495 -38.59 -8.57 -14.81
CA ASP A 495 -40.04 -8.70 -14.98
C ASP A 495 -40.41 -9.57 -16.22
N THR A 496 -39.87 -10.81 -16.30
CA THR A 496 -39.94 -11.61 -17.54
C THR A 496 -40.37 -13.08 -17.38
N SER A 497 -41.17 -13.54 -18.34
CA SER A 497 -41.81 -14.87 -18.41
C SER A 497 -40.84 -16.02 -18.72
N SER A 498 -41.25 -17.25 -18.43
CA SER A 498 -40.39 -18.45 -18.31
C SER A 498 -39.61 -18.89 -19.56
N GLU A 499 -40.04 -18.58 -20.78
CA GLU A 499 -39.38 -19.04 -22.02
C GLU A 499 -38.24 -18.12 -22.50
N GLN A 500 -38.23 -16.85 -22.13
CA GLN A 500 -37.15 -15.91 -22.50
C GLN A 500 -35.93 -16.01 -21.57
N ARG A 501 -36.05 -16.74 -20.45
CA ARG A 501 -35.08 -16.76 -19.34
C ARG A 501 -33.72 -17.35 -19.71
N THR A 502 -33.65 -18.44 -20.48
CA THR A 502 -32.38 -19.15 -20.72
C THR A 502 -31.42 -18.37 -21.62
N VAL A 503 -31.95 -17.66 -22.62
CA VAL A 503 -31.15 -16.84 -23.55
C VAL A 503 -30.79 -15.50 -22.93
N LEU A 504 -31.72 -14.87 -22.20
CA LEU A 504 -31.43 -13.64 -21.44
C LEU A 504 -30.45 -13.88 -20.29
N ALA A 505 -30.51 -15.03 -19.61
CA ALA A 505 -29.56 -15.38 -18.54
C ALA A 505 -28.12 -15.44 -19.04
N GLN A 506 -27.88 -16.11 -20.18
CA GLN A 506 -26.54 -16.16 -20.79
C GLN A 506 -26.06 -14.80 -21.31
N ALA A 507 -26.97 -13.96 -21.82
CA ALA A 507 -26.65 -12.61 -22.28
C ALA A 507 -26.36 -11.65 -21.12
N LEU A 508 -27.10 -11.78 -20.01
CA LEU A 508 -26.95 -10.97 -18.80
C LEU A 508 -25.73 -11.39 -17.96
N GLN A 509 -25.39 -12.69 -17.90
CA GLN A 509 -24.15 -13.19 -17.30
C GLN A 509 -22.89 -12.51 -17.87
N ARG A 510 -22.88 -12.18 -19.17
CA ARG A 510 -21.78 -11.45 -19.83
C ARG A 510 -21.76 -9.95 -19.55
N ARG A 511 -22.85 -9.40 -19.00
CA ARG A 511 -23.06 -7.97 -18.71
C ARG A 511 -23.18 -7.68 -17.21
N TRP A 512 -22.84 -8.62 -16.35
CA TRP A 512 -23.03 -8.50 -14.90
C TRP A 512 -22.19 -7.40 -14.25
N SER A 513 -21.05 -7.06 -14.84
CA SER A 513 -20.27 -5.86 -14.48
C SER A 513 -21.01 -4.55 -14.78
N GLU A 514 -21.97 -4.57 -15.72
CA GLU A 514 -22.84 -3.44 -16.05
C GLU A 514 -24.12 -3.41 -15.19
N VAL A 515 -24.54 -4.57 -14.66
CA VAL A 515 -25.68 -4.71 -13.72
C VAL A 515 -25.27 -4.43 -12.27
N SER A 516 -24.01 -4.75 -11.94
CA SER A 516 -23.39 -4.35 -10.68
C SER A 516 -23.23 -2.83 -10.68
N THR A 517 -23.80 -2.20 -9.67
CA THR A 517 -23.93 -0.75 -9.52
C THR A 517 -23.56 -0.36 -8.10
N GLN A 518 -23.56 0.93 -7.81
CA GLN A 518 -23.23 1.49 -6.50
C GLN A 518 -24.07 0.93 -5.33
N ASP A 519 -25.27 0.44 -5.61
CA ASP A 519 -26.31 0.03 -4.65
C ASP A 519 -26.75 -1.44 -4.83
N ILE A 520 -26.41 -2.09 -5.93
CA ILE A 520 -26.67 -3.53 -6.15
C ILE A 520 -25.38 -4.20 -6.59
N CYS A 521 -24.85 -5.08 -5.76
CA CYS A 521 -23.64 -5.87 -6.02
C CYS A 521 -23.98 -7.33 -6.21
N PHE A 522 -23.44 -7.99 -7.22
CA PHE A 522 -23.55 -9.44 -7.35
C PHE A 522 -22.27 -10.13 -6.93
N ALA A 523 -22.40 -11.08 -6.00
CA ALA A 523 -21.32 -11.87 -5.45
C ALA A 523 -21.42 -13.36 -5.83
N GLY A 524 -22.52 -13.81 -6.43
CA GLY A 524 -22.76 -15.22 -6.76
C GLY A 524 -21.80 -15.80 -7.83
N ALA A 525 -21.84 -17.12 -8.03
CA ALA A 525 -21.02 -17.78 -9.05
C ALA A 525 -21.53 -17.43 -10.47
N TYR A 526 -20.64 -16.96 -11.34
CA TYR A 526 -20.94 -16.47 -12.69
C TYR A 526 -21.40 -17.55 -13.68
N SER A 527 -21.20 -18.83 -13.37
CA SER A 527 -21.38 -19.92 -14.32
C SER A 527 -21.87 -21.25 -13.71
N GLY A 528 -22.28 -21.26 -12.43
CA GLY A 528 -22.57 -22.52 -11.72
C GLY A 528 -21.32 -23.37 -11.43
N TYR A 529 -20.13 -22.84 -11.76
CA TYR A 529 -18.83 -23.41 -11.43
C TYR A 529 -18.08 -22.42 -10.53
N GLY A 530 -17.53 -22.91 -9.42
CA GLY A 530 -16.75 -22.08 -8.50
C GLY A 530 -16.30 -22.91 -7.30
N THR A 531 -15.09 -22.65 -6.82
CA THR A 531 -14.62 -23.20 -5.56
C THR A 531 -15.21 -22.42 -4.39
N HIS A 532 -15.13 -23.01 -3.19
CA HIS A 532 -15.52 -22.32 -1.96
C HIS A 532 -14.70 -21.01 -1.74
N GLU A 533 -13.45 -20.98 -2.21
CA GLU A 533 -12.60 -19.79 -2.21
C GLU A 533 -13.12 -18.71 -3.16
N ASP A 534 -13.50 -19.08 -4.40
CA ASP A 534 -14.05 -18.12 -5.36
C ASP A 534 -15.29 -17.45 -4.78
N GLY A 535 -16.17 -18.24 -4.16
CA GLY A 535 -17.35 -17.72 -3.46
C GLY A 535 -16.98 -16.80 -2.28
N PHE A 536 -15.96 -17.16 -1.50
CA PHE A 536 -15.48 -16.33 -0.39
C PHE A 536 -14.95 -14.97 -0.87
N ILE A 537 -14.11 -14.97 -1.90
CA ILE A 537 -13.45 -13.79 -2.46
C ILE A 537 -14.45 -12.86 -3.15
N THR A 538 -15.43 -13.40 -3.91
CA THR A 538 -16.47 -12.55 -4.52
C THR A 538 -17.34 -11.86 -3.47
N GLY A 539 -17.63 -12.55 -2.36
CA GLY A 539 -18.30 -11.97 -1.20
C GLY A 539 -17.48 -10.83 -0.56
N LEU A 540 -16.18 -11.05 -0.35
CA LEU A 540 -15.25 -10.04 0.18
C LEU A 540 -15.17 -8.81 -0.73
N HIS A 541 -14.96 -8.98 -2.04
CA HIS A 541 -14.88 -7.86 -2.98
C HIS A 541 -16.15 -7.01 -3.01
N CYS A 542 -17.33 -7.63 -2.91
CA CYS A 542 -18.59 -6.87 -2.81
C CYS A 542 -18.67 -6.06 -1.52
N ALA A 543 -18.20 -6.64 -0.40
CA ALA A 543 -18.14 -5.93 0.87
C ALA A 543 -17.15 -4.74 0.81
N GLU A 544 -15.94 -4.95 0.29
CA GLU A 544 -14.93 -3.90 0.10
C GLU A 544 -15.43 -2.79 -0.81
N HIS A 545 -16.14 -3.11 -1.89
CA HIS A 545 -16.74 -2.13 -2.78
C HIS A 545 -17.72 -1.20 -2.03
N LEU A 546 -18.63 -1.79 -1.25
CA LEU A 546 -19.60 -1.03 -0.46
C LEU A 546 -18.95 -0.27 0.71
N LEU A 547 -17.91 -0.82 1.33
CA LEU A 547 -17.16 -0.18 2.42
C LEU A 547 -16.32 0.99 1.94
N HIS A 548 -15.66 0.89 0.78
CA HIS A 548 -14.93 2.00 0.18
C HIS A 548 -15.83 3.20 -0.14
N MET A 549 -17.10 2.94 -0.47
CA MET A 549 -18.09 4.02 -0.62
C MET A 549 -18.41 4.70 0.72
N ALA A 550 -18.34 3.98 1.85
CA ALA A 550 -18.55 4.51 3.20
C ALA A 550 -17.31 5.23 3.77
N GLU A 551 -16.09 4.79 3.42
CA GLU A 551 -14.81 5.23 4.00
C GLU A 551 -14.20 6.52 3.42
N ILE A 552 -14.86 7.22 2.48
CA ILE A 552 -14.39 8.55 2.03
C ILE A 552 -14.43 9.60 3.19
N ASN A 553 -14.91 9.24 4.37
CA ASN A 553 -14.84 10.06 5.58
C ASN A 553 -14.12 9.37 6.75
N VAL A 554 -12.94 9.93 7.10
CA VAL A 554 -12.25 9.90 8.41
C VAL A 554 -11.19 8.80 8.64
N ASN A 555 -9.91 9.18 8.63
CA ASN A 555 -8.81 8.36 9.15
C ASN A 555 -7.95 9.14 10.18
N LEU A 556 -8.50 9.31 11.39
CA LEU A 556 -7.89 9.99 12.56
C LEU A 556 -6.83 9.16 13.33
N PRO A 557 -6.84 7.81 13.37
CA PRO A 557 -5.81 7.02 14.07
C PRO A 557 -4.42 7.16 13.47
N PHE A 558 -4.33 7.34 12.14
CA PHE A 558 -3.08 7.63 11.43
C PHE A 558 -2.43 8.94 11.92
N ILE A 559 -3.25 9.97 12.16
CA ILE A 559 -2.79 11.30 12.60
C ILE A 559 -2.29 11.25 14.06
N LEU A 560 -2.94 10.47 14.93
CA LEU A 560 -2.55 10.37 16.34
C LEU A 560 -1.20 9.65 16.55
N ASN A 561 -0.93 8.59 15.78
CA ASN A 561 0.36 7.91 15.81
C ASN A 561 1.51 8.79 15.31
N LEU A 562 1.23 9.67 14.34
CA LEU A 562 2.18 10.65 13.82
C LEU A 562 2.56 11.71 14.87
N VAL A 563 1.59 12.19 15.65
CA VAL A 563 1.80 13.21 16.68
C VAL A 563 2.61 12.70 17.87
N PHE A 564 2.37 11.45 18.32
CA PHE A 564 3.08 10.88 19.46
C PHE A 564 4.57 10.65 19.18
N PHE A 565 4.88 10.23 17.95
CA PHE A 565 6.26 10.09 17.48
C PHE A 565 6.97 11.44 17.37
N GLN A 566 6.29 12.48 16.89
CA GLN A 566 6.84 13.84 16.81
C GLN A 566 7.22 14.42 18.19
N ILE A 567 6.49 14.10 19.27
CA ILE A 567 6.77 14.60 20.63
C ILE A 567 8.06 14.00 21.22
N VAL A 568 8.23 12.68 21.10
CA VAL A 568 9.45 11.98 21.58
C VAL A 568 10.68 12.44 20.80
N TRP A 569 10.49 12.63 19.49
CA TRP A 569 11.49 13.15 18.58
C TRP A 569 11.93 14.58 18.92
N PHE A 570 10.97 15.49 19.12
CA PHE A 570 11.25 16.89 19.47
C PHE A 570 12.06 17.01 20.77
N SER A 571 11.78 16.12 21.73
CA SER A 571 12.47 16.07 23.03
C SER A 571 13.94 15.63 22.91
N CYS A 572 14.27 14.74 21.96
CA CYS A 572 15.64 14.30 21.72
C CYS A 572 16.47 15.34 20.94
N VAL A 573 15.84 16.03 19.99
CA VAL A 573 16.53 16.95 19.06
C VAL A 573 16.80 18.31 19.70
N VAL A 574 15.88 18.84 20.51
CA VAL A 574 16.07 20.12 21.23
C VAL A 574 17.18 20.00 22.29
N GLY A 575 17.35 18.83 22.91
CA GLY A 575 18.38 18.61 23.93
C GLY A 575 19.81 18.53 23.40
N ALA A 576 20.02 18.06 22.18
CA ALA A 576 21.34 17.80 21.61
C ALA A 576 22.00 19.05 20.99
N GLY A 577 21.20 19.96 20.42
CA GLY A 577 21.72 21.12 19.67
C GLY A 577 22.04 22.36 20.52
N ALA A 578 21.36 22.58 21.65
CA ALA A 578 21.42 23.85 22.36
C ALA A 578 22.38 23.90 23.56
N TYR A 579 22.79 22.76 24.15
CA TYR A 579 23.45 22.75 25.47
C TYR A 579 24.65 21.79 25.61
N GLY A 580 25.14 21.17 24.53
CA GLY A 580 26.30 20.25 24.61
C GLY A 580 26.05 18.97 25.43
N LEU A 581 24.78 18.59 25.61
CA LEU A 581 24.35 17.46 26.43
C LEU A 581 24.24 16.17 25.60
N HIS A 582 25.36 15.69 25.07
CA HIS A 582 25.42 14.44 24.27
C HIS A 582 24.92 13.18 25.02
N TRP A 583 24.88 13.23 26.36
CA TRP A 583 24.43 12.15 27.24
C TRP A 583 22.91 11.93 27.23
N LEU A 584 22.11 12.93 26.83
CA LEU A 584 20.66 12.79 26.70
C LEU A 584 20.26 11.89 25.52
N ALA A 585 21.09 11.84 24.46
CA ALA A 585 20.90 10.91 23.35
C ALA A 585 21.08 9.45 23.79
N LEU A 586 22.01 9.19 24.71
CA LEU A 586 22.19 7.89 25.38
C LEU A 586 21.00 7.55 26.31
N GLY A 587 20.44 8.55 27.00
CA GLY A 587 19.22 8.37 27.80
C GLY A 587 17.98 8.01 26.98
N ALA A 588 17.85 8.58 25.77
CA ALA A 588 16.79 8.26 24.81
C ALA A 588 16.93 6.85 24.18
N MET A 589 18.12 6.25 24.22
CA MET A 589 18.32 4.85 23.80
C MET A 589 17.66 3.86 24.75
N VAL A 590 17.48 4.18 26.04
CA VAL A 590 16.90 3.25 27.02
C VAL A 590 15.43 2.96 26.72
N PRO A 591 14.53 3.94 26.50
CA PRO A 591 13.16 3.68 26.06
C PRO A 591 13.07 2.95 24.72
N LEU A 592 13.97 3.26 23.78
CA LEU A 592 14.00 2.62 22.45
C LEU A 592 14.45 1.15 22.57
N MET A 593 15.47 0.85 23.37
CA MET A 593 15.91 -0.52 23.69
C MET A 593 14.86 -1.30 24.49
N VAL A 594 14.11 -0.63 25.37
CA VAL A 594 12.95 -1.23 26.07
C VAL A 594 11.83 -1.56 25.07
N LEU A 595 11.54 -0.69 24.10
CA LEU A 595 10.60 -0.96 23.00
C LEU A 595 11.07 -2.14 22.10
N ILE A 596 12.39 -2.26 21.82
CA ILE A 596 13.00 -3.41 21.11
C ILE A 596 12.80 -4.70 21.92
N TRP A 597 12.94 -4.63 23.25
CA TRP A 597 12.83 -5.77 24.14
C TRP A 597 11.41 -6.33 24.19
N PHE A 598 10.39 -5.45 24.18
CA PHE A 598 8.97 -5.81 24.27
C PHE A 598 8.24 -6.04 22.93
N SER A 599 8.89 -5.85 21.78
CA SER A 599 8.32 -6.14 20.45
C SER A 599 9.03 -7.32 19.78
N PRO A 600 8.53 -8.57 19.93
CA PRO A 600 9.19 -9.77 19.41
C PRO A 600 9.28 -9.81 17.89
N THR A 601 8.36 -9.13 17.19
CA THR A 601 8.18 -9.22 15.74
C THR A 601 9.06 -8.28 14.93
N ARG A 602 9.75 -7.31 15.55
CA ARG A 602 10.50 -6.24 14.84
C ARG A 602 11.94 -6.01 15.33
N ARG A 603 12.54 -6.99 16.02
CA ARG A 603 13.88 -6.85 16.64
C ARG A 603 15.01 -6.59 15.64
N ALA A 604 14.97 -7.21 14.46
CA ALA A 604 16.00 -7.04 13.43
C ALA A 604 15.94 -5.63 12.80
N ASP A 605 14.72 -5.13 12.57
CA ASP A 605 14.46 -3.85 11.91
C ASP A 605 14.93 -2.66 12.77
N LEU A 606 14.69 -2.71 14.10
CA LEU A 606 15.18 -1.68 15.01
C LEU A 606 16.69 -1.74 15.25
N ALA A 607 17.32 -2.92 15.17
CA ALA A 607 18.77 -3.05 15.29
C ALA A 607 19.50 -2.43 14.09
N LEU A 608 18.99 -2.67 12.88
CA LEU A 608 19.55 -2.10 11.63
C LEU A 608 19.44 -0.57 11.61
N ALA A 609 18.29 -0.03 12.02
CA ALA A 609 18.07 1.41 12.13
C ALA A 609 19.04 2.08 13.14
N THR A 610 19.34 1.39 14.25
CA THR A 610 20.27 1.89 15.28
C THR A 610 21.72 1.94 14.76
N VAL A 611 22.16 0.91 14.02
CA VAL A 611 23.50 0.86 13.42
C VAL A 611 23.66 1.93 12.34
N ALA A 612 22.65 2.12 11.48
CA ALA A 612 22.64 3.14 10.44
C ALA A 612 22.76 4.57 11.02
N LEU A 613 22.02 4.86 12.09
CA LEU A 613 22.08 6.13 12.80
C LEU A 613 23.48 6.40 13.39
N CYS A 614 24.09 5.40 14.01
CA CYS A 614 25.43 5.52 14.60
C CYS A 614 26.53 5.74 13.55
N ALA A 615 26.46 5.00 12.44
CA ALA A 615 27.42 5.13 11.34
C ALA A 615 27.34 6.51 10.67
N GLY A 616 26.12 7.03 10.45
CA GLY A 616 25.94 8.35 9.86
C GLY A 616 26.49 9.48 10.73
N LEU A 617 26.24 9.43 12.05
CA LEU A 617 26.79 10.41 13.00
C LEU A 617 28.33 10.41 13.04
N LEU A 618 28.97 9.26 12.83
CA LEU A 618 30.44 9.14 12.81
C LEU A 618 31.06 9.75 11.55
N ILE A 619 30.45 9.51 10.38
CA ILE A 619 30.93 9.99 9.08
C ILE A 619 30.79 11.50 8.98
N ASP A 620 29.64 12.05 9.39
CA ASP A 620 29.43 13.50 9.39
C ASP A 620 30.47 14.20 10.27
N ASN A 621 30.84 13.60 11.40
CA ASN A 621 31.87 14.13 12.29
C ASN A 621 33.28 14.14 11.63
N VAL A 622 33.57 13.13 10.81
CA VAL A 622 34.81 13.09 9.99
C VAL A 622 34.80 14.21 8.96
N TRP A 623 33.69 14.39 8.23
CA TRP A 623 33.60 15.39 7.16
C TRP A 623 33.60 16.83 7.65
N VAL A 624 33.05 17.08 8.83
CA VAL A 624 33.19 18.37 9.53
C VAL A 624 34.64 18.60 9.93
N LYS A 625 35.33 17.60 10.48
CA LYS A 625 36.74 17.72 10.87
C LYS A 625 37.69 17.89 9.70
N THR A 626 37.39 17.32 8.53
CA THR A 626 38.20 17.46 7.32
C THR A 626 37.87 18.72 6.51
N GLY A 627 36.90 19.53 6.96
CA GLY A 627 36.53 20.79 6.31
C GLY A 627 35.69 20.63 5.03
N ILE A 628 35.23 19.42 4.72
CA ILE A 628 34.42 19.11 3.53
C ILE A 628 32.98 19.61 3.72
N LEU A 629 32.48 19.53 4.96
CA LEU A 629 31.19 20.07 5.38
C LEU A 629 31.40 21.17 6.41
N LEU A 630 30.85 22.36 6.14
CA LEU A 630 30.82 23.47 7.09
C LEU A 630 29.39 23.77 7.50
N TYR A 631 29.16 23.82 8.81
CA TYR A 631 27.89 24.26 9.40
C TYR A 631 28.05 25.73 9.84
N PRO A 632 27.24 26.66 9.34
CA PRO A 632 27.24 28.05 9.81
C PRO A 632 26.94 28.13 11.32
N GLU A 633 27.55 29.08 12.04
CA GLU A 633 27.52 29.20 13.52
C GLU A 633 26.11 29.36 14.14
N TYR A 634 25.05 29.47 13.34
CA TYR A 634 23.67 29.65 13.79
C TYR A 634 22.67 28.70 13.14
N THR A 635 23.12 27.66 12.43
CA THR A 635 22.20 26.69 11.85
C THR A 635 21.93 25.54 12.82
N LEU A 636 20.64 25.21 12.96
CA LEU A 636 20.11 24.05 13.68
C LEU A 636 20.50 22.76 12.93
N ALA A 637 21.81 22.49 12.85
CA ALA A 637 22.44 21.42 12.10
C ALA A 637 21.82 20.01 12.28
N PRO A 638 21.24 19.63 13.44
CA PRO A 638 20.61 18.31 13.59
C PRO A 638 19.18 18.19 13.00
N TYR A 639 18.47 19.30 12.77
CA TYR A 639 17.01 19.27 12.58
C TYR A 639 16.57 18.75 11.21
N TRP A 640 17.25 19.13 10.14
CA TRP A 640 16.85 18.75 8.76
C TRP A 640 17.28 17.32 8.39
N ILE A 641 18.47 16.89 8.83
CA ILE A 641 18.95 15.50 8.70
C ILE A 641 17.96 14.56 9.37
N GLY A 642 17.51 14.95 10.56
CA GLY A 642 16.50 14.26 11.32
C GLY A 642 15.13 14.18 10.64
N LEU A 643 14.60 15.30 10.15
CA LEU A 643 13.36 15.34 9.35
C LEU A 643 13.44 14.46 8.10
N LEU A 644 14.64 14.32 7.53
CA LEU A 644 14.86 13.46 6.38
C LEU A 644 14.84 11.98 6.73
N TRP A 645 15.50 11.59 7.82
CA TRP A 645 15.44 10.21 8.31
C TRP A 645 14.07 9.86 8.88
N VAL A 646 13.28 10.84 9.33
CA VAL A 646 11.85 10.68 9.63
C VAL A 646 11.03 10.52 8.36
N GLY A 647 11.30 11.28 7.30
CA GLY A 647 10.65 11.11 5.99
C GLY A 647 10.96 9.74 5.37
N LEU A 648 12.22 9.30 5.46
CA LEU A 648 12.69 7.98 5.06
C LEU A 648 12.09 6.90 5.96
N GLY A 649 12.08 7.11 7.28
CA GLY A 649 11.48 6.22 8.28
C GLY A 649 9.96 6.06 8.12
N LEU A 650 9.25 7.12 7.74
CA LEU A 650 7.81 7.14 7.45
C LEU A 650 7.49 6.44 6.13
N THR A 651 8.36 6.54 5.11
CA THR A 651 8.27 5.72 3.89
C THR A 651 8.66 4.26 4.14
N ILE A 652 9.54 4.02 5.12
CA ILE A 652 10.02 2.71 5.57
C ILE A 652 9.02 1.99 6.52
N ASN A 653 8.10 2.70 7.17
CA ASN A 653 7.16 2.11 8.15
C ASN A 653 6.10 1.19 7.53
N HIS A 654 5.97 1.17 6.20
CA HIS A 654 5.17 0.18 5.46
C HIS A 654 6.02 -0.87 4.73
N SER A 655 7.35 -0.77 4.77
CA SER A 655 8.24 -1.45 3.81
C SER A 655 9.53 -2.04 4.41
N MET A 656 9.65 -2.21 5.74
CA MET A 656 10.85 -2.86 6.33
C MET A 656 11.03 -4.35 5.92
N SER A 657 9.98 -5.07 5.53
CA SER A 657 10.16 -6.40 4.89
C SER A 657 10.91 -6.27 3.57
N LEU A 658 10.61 -5.23 2.79
CA LEU A 658 11.27 -4.94 1.52
C LEU A 658 12.78 -4.67 1.69
N PHE A 659 13.20 -3.96 2.75
CA PHE A 659 14.62 -3.68 2.99
C PHE A 659 15.37 -4.86 3.61
N ARG A 660 14.70 -5.66 4.45
CA ARG A 660 15.22 -6.91 5.01
C ARG A 660 15.43 -7.97 3.92
N ASP A 661 14.51 -8.05 2.97
CA ASP A 661 14.51 -9.06 1.91
C ASP A 661 15.21 -8.56 0.62
N HIS A 662 15.39 -7.22 0.44
CA HIS A 662 16.05 -6.61 -0.73
C HIS A 662 17.05 -5.47 -0.36
N THR A 663 18.18 -5.86 0.25
CA THR A 663 19.27 -4.95 0.68
C THR A 663 19.84 -4.06 -0.44
N LEU A 664 19.83 -4.51 -1.70
CA LEU A 664 20.38 -3.77 -2.84
C LEU A 664 19.54 -2.51 -3.19
N ILE A 665 18.21 -2.64 -3.14
CA ILE A 665 17.26 -1.54 -3.40
C ILE A 665 17.40 -0.49 -2.31
N GLY A 666 17.51 -0.93 -1.05
CA GLY A 666 17.73 -0.01 0.06
C GLY A 666 19.04 0.76 -0.05
N SER A 667 20.10 0.12 -0.52
CA SER A 667 21.41 0.75 -0.74
C SER A 667 21.37 1.81 -1.84
N LEU A 668 20.65 1.54 -2.93
CA LEU A 668 20.48 2.44 -4.07
C LEU A 668 19.63 3.66 -3.70
N VAL A 669 18.54 3.45 -2.95
CA VAL A 669 17.68 4.55 -2.47
C VAL A 669 18.46 5.44 -1.51
N VAL A 670 19.18 4.89 -0.53
CA VAL A 670 20.00 5.69 0.41
C VAL A 670 21.13 6.42 -0.32
N GLY A 671 21.84 5.74 -1.23
CA GLY A 671 22.91 6.33 -2.02
C GLY A 671 22.46 7.42 -3.00
N ALA A 672 21.23 7.33 -3.53
CA ALA A 672 20.66 8.31 -4.46
C ALA A 672 20.00 9.50 -3.75
N PHE A 673 19.44 9.32 -2.55
CA PHE A 673 18.80 10.41 -1.81
C PHE A 673 19.78 11.23 -0.99
N ALA A 674 20.86 10.66 -0.45
CA ALA A 674 21.86 11.40 0.32
C ALA A 674 22.36 12.71 -0.37
N PRO A 675 22.72 12.72 -1.67
CA PRO A 675 23.23 13.91 -2.37
C PRO A 675 22.15 14.97 -2.57
N VAL A 676 20.93 14.57 -2.95
CA VAL A 676 19.76 15.45 -3.05
C VAL A 676 19.51 16.13 -1.70
N THR A 677 19.82 15.44 -0.62
CA THR A 677 19.63 15.97 0.71
C THR A 677 20.66 17.02 1.11
N TYR A 678 21.95 16.75 0.90
CA TYR A 678 23.00 17.73 1.18
C TYR A 678 22.87 18.97 0.28
N LEU A 679 22.50 18.80 -0.99
CA LEU A 679 22.22 19.89 -1.93
C LEU A 679 20.97 20.69 -1.51
N SER A 680 19.95 20.03 -0.98
CA SER A 680 18.78 20.72 -0.41
C SER A 680 19.15 21.49 0.85
N GLY A 681 19.95 20.90 1.74
CA GLY A 681 20.47 21.55 2.95
C GLY A 681 21.32 22.79 2.65
N GLU A 682 22.13 22.74 1.58
CA GLU A 682 22.87 23.89 1.06
C GLU A 682 21.95 24.99 0.53
N ARG A 683 20.90 24.61 -0.21
CA ARG A 683 19.87 25.54 -0.71
C ARG A 683 19.08 26.24 0.42
N PHE A 684 18.93 25.57 1.57
CA PHE A 684 18.32 26.13 2.78
C PHE A 684 19.33 26.86 3.70
N GLY A 685 20.59 27.02 3.28
CA GLY A 685 21.63 27.73 4.03
C GLY A 685 22.06 27.01 5.31
N SER A 686 21.75 25.71 5.44
CA SER A 686 21.97 24.91 6.65
C SER A 686 23.31 24.16 6.66
N VAL A 687 23.90 23.95 5.47
CA VAL A 687 25.18 23.30 5.21
C VAL A 687 25.89 24.02 4.08
N ILE A 688 27.21 24.09 4.10
CA ILE A 688 28.00 24.56 2.95
C ILE A 688 28.90 23.42 2.47
N VAL A 689 28.75 23.03 1.21
CA VAL A 689 29.64 22.06 0.54
C VAL A 689 30.70 22.86 -0.20
N GLN A 690 31.94 22.86 0.30
CA GLN A 690 32.98 23.78 -0.21
C GLN A 690 33.32 23.59 -1.70
N GLU A 691 33.22 22.37 -2.22
CA GLU A 691 33.44 22.05 -3.63
C GLU A 691 32.33 21.13 -4.15
N LEU A 692 31.46 21.67 -5.02
CA LEU A 692 30.39 20.91 -5.66
C LEU A 692 30.91 19.70 -6.46
N ALA A 693 32.17 19.76 -6.92
CA ALA A 693 32.86 18.68 -7.62
C ALA A 693 33.14 17.45 -6.73
N LEU A 694 33.03 17.58 -5.40
CA LEU A 694 33.18 16.47 -4.44
C LEU A 694 31.86 15.74 -4.15
N THR A 695 30.73 16.22 -4.68
CA THR A 695 29.41 15.56 -4.54
C THR A 695 29.44 14.09 -5.01
N PRO A 696 30.06 13.72 -6.15
CA PRO A 696 30.20 12.32 -6.55
C PRO A 696 31.02 11.49 -5.56
N LEU A 697 32.03 12.08 -4.90
CA LEU A 697 32.83 11.40 -3.88
C LEU A 697 32.00 11.10 -2.63
N ILE A 698 31.14 12.04 -2.23
CA ILE A 698 30.14 11.85 -1.16
C ILE A 698 29.17 10.71 -1.54
N CYS A 699 28.66 10.69 -2.78
CA CYS A 699 27.79 9.62 -3.29
C CYS A 699 28.46 8.24 -3.25
N VAL A 700 29.67 8.15 -3.80
CA VAL A 700 30.43 6.90 -3.89
C VAL A 700 30.82 6.41 -2.50
N THR A 701 31.20 7.30 -1.59
CA THR A 701 31.57 6.94 -0.22
C THR A 701 30.38 6.36 0.54
N TRP A 702 29.19 6.99 0.46
CA TRP A 702 27.97 6.46 1.07
C TRP A 702 27.48 5.17 0.42
N PHE A 703 27.54 5.08 -0.91
CA PHE A 703 27.16 3.87 -1.64
C PHE A 703 28.08 2.69 -1.26
N VAL A 704 29.40 2.89 -1.27
CA VAL A 704 30.38 1.85 -0.93
C VAL A 704 30.31 1.45 0.53
N LEU A 705 30.12 2.38 1.47
CA LEU A 705 30.01 2.06 2.89
C LEU A 705 28.70 1.40 3.25
N PHE A 706 27.55 1.87 2.76
CA PHE A 706 26.27 1.25 3.07
C PHE A 706 26.13 -0.12 2.41
N PHE A 707 26.51 -0.22 1.14
CA PHE A 707 26.56 -1.50 0.43
C PHE A 707 27.61 -2.44 1.03
N GLY A 708 28.76 -1.91 1.41
CA GLY A 708 29.85 -2.62 2.05
C GLY A 708 29.50 -3.12 3.45
N LEU A 709 28.83 -2.32 4.29
CA LEU A 709 28.35 -2.68 5.62
C LEU A 709 27.16 -3.64 5.55
N ALA A 710 26.24 -3.46 4.60
CA ALA A 710 25.13 -4.38 4.36
C ALA A 710 25.64 -5.72 3.83
N LYS A 711 26.57 -5.74 2.87
CA LYS A 711 27.25 -6.98 2.44
C LYS A 711 28.15 -7.56 3.51
N TRP A 712 28.83 -6.76 4.31
CA TRP A 712 29.70 -7.24 5.40
C TRP A 712 28.86 -7.87 6.51
N ALA A 713 27.72 -7.27 6.88
CA ALA A 713 26.76 -7.87 7.80
C ALA A 713 26.12 -9.16 7.26
N LEU A 714 25.90 -9.26 5.94
CA LEU A 714 25.34 -10.46 5.27
C LEU A 714 26.40 -11.54 4.96
N ALA A 715 27.65 -11.15 4.72
CA ALA A 715 28.76 -12.03 4.35
C ALA A 715 29.57 -12.49 5.57
N MET A 716 29.58 -11.71 6.66
CA MET A 716 30.17 -12.13 7.94
C MET A 716 29.50 -13.35 8.54
N THR A 717 28.30 -13.72 8.09
CA THR A 717 27.55 -14.80 8.75
C THR A 717 27.87 -16.22 8.29
N GLN A 718 28.57 -16.50 7.16
CA GLN A 718 28.64 -17.92 6.70
C GLN A 718 29.92 -18.46 6.04
N SER A 719 30.75 -17.69 5.31
CA SER A 719 31.77 -18.32 4.42
C SER A 719 33.24 -18.13 4.83
N SER A 720 33.61 -16.98 5.42
CA SER A 720 34.99 -16.72 5.86
C SER A 720 35.34 -17.43 7.18
N GLU A 721 34.37 -17.56 8.10
CA GLU A 721 34.55 -18.24 9.39
C GLU A 721 34.82 -19.73 9.21
N VAL A 722 34.11 -20.40 8.30
CA VAL A 722 34.28 -21.83 8.03
C VAL A 722 35.69 -22.13 7.55
N LEU A 723 36.23 -21.34 6.61
CA LEU A 723 37.61 -21.53 6.14
C LEU A 723 38.63 -21.29 7.26
N LEU A 724 38.46 -20.23 8.06
CA LEU A 724 39.38 -19.91 9.15
C LEU A 724 39.34 -20.96 10.27
N ILE A 725 38.14 -21.44 10.63
CA ILE A 725 37.92 -22.52 11.60
C ILE A 725 38.50 -23.83 11.06
N SER A 726 38.35 -24.11 9.77
CA SER A 726 38.93 -25.30 9.12
C SER A 726 40.45 -25.29 9.18
N VAL A 727 41.07 -24.15 8.87
CA VAL A 727 42.53 -23.96 8.94
C VAL A 727 43.01 -24.06 10.39
N ALA A 728 42.31 -23.43 11.34
CA ALA A 728 42.64 -23.50 12.76
C ALA A 728 42.52 -24.92 13.32
N ALA A 729 41.50 -25.68 12.93
CA ALA A 729 41.32 -27.08 13.31
C ALA A 729 42.43 -27.98 12.73
N LEU A 730 42.81 -27.78 11.46
CA LEU A 730 43.93 -28.47 10.83
C LEU A 730 45.26 -28.20 11.55
N ILE A 731 45.53 -26.94 11.89
CA ILE A 731 46.72 -26.54 12.67
C ILE A 731 46.68 -27.17 14.07
N GLY A 732 45.53 -27.20 14.73
CA GLY A 732 45.37 -27.80 16.06
C GLY A 732 45.64 -29.32 16.09
N VAL A 733 45.10 -30.06 15.12
CA VAL A 733 45.37 -31.50 14.98
C VAL A 733 46.83 -31.75 14.64
N PHE A 734 47.42 -30.94 13.76
CA PHE A 734 48.84 -31.04 13.41
C PHE A 734 49.76 -30.73 14.60
N MET A 735 49.48 -29.69 15.40
CA MET A 735 50.23 -29.40 16.61
C MET A 735 50.11 -30.53 17.64
N THR A 736 48.91 -31.11 17.79
CA THR A 736 48.69 -32.25 18.68
C THR A 736 49.52 -33.47 18.24
N TYR A 737 49.58 -33.76 16.94
CA TYR A 737 50.44 -34.80 16.37
C TYR A 737 51.91 -34.58 16.75
N VAL A 738 52.44 -33.38 16.51
CA VAL A 738 53.83 -33.03 16.79
C VAL A 738 54.17 -33.15 18.28
N ILE A 739 53.24 -32.75 19.16
CA ILE A 739 53.41 -32.84 20.63
C ILE A 739 53.40 -34.30 21.09
N VAL A 740 52.45 -35.12 20.63
CA VAL A 740 52.36 -36.54 21.00
C VAL A 740 53.59 -37.31 20.52
N GLU A 741 54.03 -37.08 19.28
CA GLU A 741 55.19 -37.76 18.71
C GLU A 741 56.50 -37.36 19.41
N ASN A 742 56.76 -36.07 19.63
CA ASN A 742 58.08 -35.62 20.09
C ASN A 742 58.22 -35.49 21.60
N VAL A 743 57.14 -35.22 22.34
CA VAL A 743 57.20 -34.97 23.78
C VAL A 743 56.79 -36.23 24.54
N LEU A 744 55.56 -36.71 24.34
CA LEU A 744 55.03 -37.83 25.12
C LEU A 744 55.80 -39.14 24.86
N THR A 745 56.20 -39.40 23.63
CA THR A 745 56.95 -40.64 23.30
C THR A 745 58.35 -40.63 23.93
N ARG A 746 59.02 -39.47 23.95
CA ARG A 746 60.35 -39.33 24.56
C ARG A 746 60.29 -39.43 26.07
N GLU A 747 59.36 -38.70 26.68
CA GLU A 747 59.12 -38.72 28.12
C GLU A 747 58.71 -40.11 28.60
N ALA A 748 57.88 -40.85 27.84
CA ALA A 748 57.53 -42.23 28.16
C ALA A 748 58.74 -43.18 28.11
N LEU A 749 59.64 -43.02 27.15
CA LEU A 749 60.85 -43.85 27.05
C LEU A 749 61.87 -43.54 28.15
N GLU A 750 62.04 -42.27 28.51
CA GLU A 750 62.88 -41.85 29.64
C GLU A 750 62.33 -42.39 30.96
N THR A 751 61.03 -42.19 31.21
CA THR A 751 60.36 -42.65 32.42
C THR A 751 60.41 -44.18 32.56
N GLU A 752 60.19 -44.91 31.47
CA GLU A 752 60.28 -46.38 31.49
C GLU A 752 61.71 -46.86 31.77
N ALA A 753 62.72 -46.18 31.21
CA ALA A 753 64.11 -46.52 31.47
C ALA A 753 64.50 -46.26 32.94
N GLU A 754 64.10 -45.12 33.49
CA GLU A 754 64.31 -44.78 34.91
C GLU A 754 63.63 -45.81 35.83
N TYR A 755 62.36 -46.13 35.56
CA TYR A 755 61.62 -47.14 36.31
C TYR A 755 62.28 -48.53 36.23
N TYR A 756 62.72 -48.95 35.04
CA TYR A 756 63.41 -50.22 34.86
C TYR A 756 64.68 -50.30 35.72
N TRP A 757 65.51 -49.24 35.72
CA TRP A 757 66.73 -49.21 36.53
C TRP A 757 66.42 -49.23 38.03
N GLU A 758 65.42 -48.49 38.49
CA GLU A 758 64.98 -48.48 39.89
C GLU A 758 64.54 -49.88 40.35
N VAL A 759 63.75 -50.57 39.53
CA VAL A 759 63.22 -51.91 39.87
C VAL A 759 64.31 -52.98 39.80
N VAL A 760 65.20 -52.93 38.82
CA VAL A 760 66.29 -53.93 38.66
C VAL A 760 67.30 -53.86 39.80
N GLN A 761 67.48 -52.69 40.45
CA GLN A 761 68.27 -52.59 41.68
C GLN A 761 67.66 -53.39 42.84
N GLN A 762 66.34 -53.56 42.88
CA GLN A 762 65.62 -54.29 43.93
C GLN A 762 65.36 -55.76 43.56
N ASP A 763 65.06 -56.04 42.30
CA ASP A 763 64.85 -57.37 41.73
C ASP A 763 65.68 -57.55 40.44
N PRO A 764 66.87 -58.18 40.54
CA PRO A 764 67.74 -58.42 39.38
C PRO A 764 67.14 -59.35 38.31
N THR A 765 66.00 -60.01 38.58
CA THR A 765 65.31 -60.89 37.64
C THR A 765 64.14 -60.21 36.91
N HIS A 766 63.93 -58.90 37.13
CA HIS A 766 62.88 -58.16 36.48
C HIS A 766 63.00 -58.25 34.94
N PRO A 767 61.92 -58.62 34.22
CA PRO A 767 61.95 -58.77 32.78
C PRO A 767 62.10 -57.41 32.07
N LEU A 768 62.67 -57.44 30.88
CA LEU A 768 62.76 -56.26 30.02
C LEU A 768 61.36 -55.82 29.55
N PRO A 769 61.13 -54.50 29.36
CA PRO A 769 59.89 -54.00 28.79
C PRO A 769 59.62 -54.65 27.43
N ASN A 770 58.51 -55.37 27.32
CA ASN A 770 58.09 -56.02 26.09
C ASN A 770 56.60 -55.84 25.91
N VAL A 771 56.23 -54.63 25.53
CA VAL A 771 54.85 -54.23 25.26
C VAL A 771 54.67 -54.01 23.76
N ARG A 772 53.42 -53.95 23.31
CA ARG A 772 53.06 -53.99 21.89
C ARG A 772 53.77 -52.94 21.02
N ASN A 773 54.15 -51.81 21.61
CA ASN A 773 54.77 -50.66 20.96
C ASN A 773 56.20 -50.34 21.45
N MET A 774 56.73 -51.09 22.42
CA MET A 774 58.05 -50.86 22.99
C MET A 774 58.73 -52.17 23.39
N VAL A 775 59.98 -52.35 22.94
CA VAL A 775 60.79 -53.54 23.24
C VAL A 775 62.13 -53.11 23.79
N GLY A 776 62.49 -53.65 24.95
CA GLY A 776 63.76 -53.44 25.62
C GLY A 776 64.80 -54.51 25.28
N TYR A 777 66.04 -54.08 25.08
CA TYR A 777 67.21 -54.95 24.93
C TYR A 777 68.29 -54.51 25.93
N LEU A 778 69.04 -55.45 26.48
CA LEU A 778 70.09 -55.17 27.46
C LEU A 778 71.44 -55.72 26.97
N ALA A 779 72.47 -54.89 26.99
CA ALA A 779 73.86 -55.31 26.85
C ALA A 779 74.56 -55.25 28.21
N LYS A 780 75.44 -56.22 28.49
CA LYS A 780 76.25 -56.26 29.73
C LYS A 780 77.73 -56.27 29.37
N GLY A 781 78.48 -55.24 29.75
CA GLY A 781 79.88 -55.07 29.36
C GLY A 781 80.05 -55.02 27.84
N ASP A 782 80.85 -55.93 27.29
CA ASP A 782 81.06 -56.11 25.84
C ASP A 782 80.16 -57.18 25.21
N ASP A 783 79.21 -57.75 25.97
CA ASP A 783 78.24 -58.74 25.45
C ASP A 783 77.00 -58.05 24.86
N TYR A 784 77.00 -57.91 23.54
CA TYR A 784 75.90 -57.38 22.73
C TYR A 784 75.11 -58.49 22.01
N SER A 785 75.24 -59.76 22.42
CA SER A 785 74.61 -60.90 21.73
C SER A 785 73.08 -60.77 21.61
N ALA A 786 72.44 -60.14 22.61
CA ALA A 786 71.00 -59.89 22.62
C ALA A 786 70.56 -58.62 21.87
N VAL A 787 71.49 -57.73 21.48
CA VAL A 787 71.18 -56.45 20.82
C VAL A 787 71.43 -56.56 19.30
N PRO A 788 70.47 -56.20 18.45
CA PRO A 788 70.66 -56.14 16.98
C PRO A 788 71.85 -55.27 16.54
N GLU A 789 72.60 -55.74 15.53
CA GLU A 789 73.88 -55.14 15.07
C GLU A 789 73.80 -53.64 14.74
N ASN A 790 72.68 -53.22 14.18
CA ASN A 790 72.44 -51.84 13.76
C ASN A 790 72.10 -50.86 14.90
N MET A 791 71.93 -51.35 16.14
CA MET A 791 71.74 -50.48 17.32
C MET A 791 72.98 -50.37 18.21
N ARG A 792 73.97 -51.25 18.01
CA ARG A 792 75.16 -51.34 18.87
C ARG A 792 76.07 -50.11 18.82
N SER A 793 75.98 -49.32 17.75
CA SER A 793 76.79 -48.10 17.53
C SER A 793 76.12 -46.80 18.01
N LEU A 794 74.97 -46.87 18.69
CA LEU A 794 74.26 -45.70 19.17
C LEU A 794 74.82 -45.24 20.53
N ASP A 795 75.12 -43.95 20.64
CA ASP A 795 75.52 -43.31 21.88
C ASP A 795 74.33 -43.15 22.86
N PRO A 796 74.56 -42.99 24.17
CA PRO A 796 73.50 -42.72 25.15
C PRO A 796 72.63 -41.51 24.78
N GLY A 797 71.31 -41.65 24.95
CA GLY A 797 70.30 -40.68 24.54
C GLY A 797 69.37 -41.22 23.44
N PHE A 798 68.68 -40.30 22.75
CA PHE A 798 67.79 -40.67 21.64
C PHE A 798 68.57 -40.85 20.33
N GLY A 799 68.42 -42.01 19.70
CA GLY A 799 69.01 -42.35 18.42
C GLY A 799 68.01 -43.04 17.48
N ARG A 800 68.41 -43.22 16.22
CA ARG A 800 67.67 -44.00 15.22
C ARG A 800 68.65 -44.93 14.51
N ALA A 801 68.29 -46.21 14.38
CA ALA A 801 69.11 -47.20 13.71
C ALA A 801 68.77 -47.30 12.22
N GLU A 802 69.78 -47.23 11.36
CA GLU A 802 69.60 -47.42 9.92
C GLU A 802 69.31 -48.90 9.58
N GLY A 803 68.47 -49.15 8.58
CA GLY A 803 68.13 -50.50 8.13
C GLY A 803 66.98 -51.21 8.85
N MET A 804 66.38 -50.61 9.89
CA MET A 804 65.11 -51.12 10.47
C MET A 804 63.89 -50.57 9.73
N GLN A 805 62.93 -51.45 9.43
CA GLN A 805 61.63 -51.04 8.88
C GLN A 805 60.93 -50.10 9.87
N GLY A 806 60.46 -48.95 9.35
CA GLY A 806 59.74 -47.94 10.15
C GLY A 806 60.63 -46.96 10.93
N LYS A 807 61.98 -47.06 10.87
CA LYS A 807 62.94 -46.17 11.56
C LYS A 807 62.54 -45.86 13.02
N PRO A 808 62.40 -46.88 13.88
CA PRO A 808 61.90 -46.69 15.24
C PRO A 808 62.80 -45.74 16.05
N LEU A 809 62.18 -45.02 16.99
CA LEU A 809 62.91 -44.22 17.97
C LEU A 809 63.54 -45.15 19.00
N ILE A 810 64.83 -44.96 19.25
CA ILE A 810 65.57 -45.78 20.21
C ILE A 810 66.09 -44.88 21.31
N PHE A 811 65.80 -45.21 22.56
CA PHE A 811 66.38 -44.56 23.72
C PHE A 811 67.42 -45.46 24.35
N VAL A 812 68.64 -44.94 24.50
CA VAL A 812 69.78 -45.67 25.05
C VAL A 812 70.16 -45.09 26.40
N SER A 813 70.04 -45.88 27.46
CA SER A 813 70.41 -45.50 28.83
C SER A 813 71.47 -46.45 29.37
N ARG A 814 72.46 -45.94 30.11
CA ARG A 814 73.60 -46.73 30.59
C ARG A 814 73.78 -46.54 32.09
N GLU A 815 73.76 -47.66 32.82
CA GLU A 815 73.96 -47.69 34.26
C GLU A 815 74.77 -48.95 34.64
N ASN A 816 75.82 -48.80 35.46
CA ASN A 816 76.65 -49.89 36.02
C ASN A 816 77.06 -51.00 35.02
N GLU A 817 77.98 -50.71 34.09
CA GLU A 817 78.44 -51.62 33.01
C GLU A 817 77.34 -52.25 32.13
N GLN A 818 76.07 -51.84 32.27
CA GLN A 818 74.96 -52.31 31.46
C GLN A 818 74.39 -51.18 30.61
N THR A 819 73.93 -51.51 29.41
CA THR A 819 73.31 -50.55 28.48
C THR A 819 71.92 -51.07 28.09
N LEU A 820 70.89 -50.30 28.39
CA LEU A 820 69.50 -50.55 28.03
C LEU A 820 69.16 -49.81 26.73
N TYR A 821 68.56 -50.54 25.79
CA TYR A 821 68.02 -50.01 24.54
C TYR A 821 66.51 -50.19 24.54
N LEU A 822 65.74 -49.12 24.60
CA LEU A 822 64.29 -49.15 24.42
C LEU A 822 63.93 -48.75 23.00
N VAL A 823 63.29 -49.64 22.25
CA VAL A 823 62.89 -49.43 20.85
C VAL A 823 61.40 -49.17 20.78
N PHE A 824 60.99 -48.00 20.31
CA PHE A 824 59.59 -47.61 20.16
C PHE A 824 59.14 -47.60 18.69
N ALA A 825 58.03 -48.27 18.40
CA ALA A 825 57.47 -48.35 17.06
C ALA A 825 56.59 -47.12 16.73
N GLU A 826 57.20 -46.02 16.25
CA GLU A 826 56.52 -44.75 15.91
C GLU A 826 55.38 -44.91 14.88
N ALA A 827 55.53 -45.81 13.90
CA ALA A 827 54.60 -45.98 12.79
C ALA A 827 53.13 -46.22 13.22
N GLN A 828 52.91 -46.91 14.35
CA GLN A 828 51.55 -47.21 14.81
C GLN A 828 50.85 -46.01 15.44
N VAL A 829 51.60 -45.05 16.01
CA VAL A 829 51.04 -43.81 16.58
C VAL A 829 50.64 -42.85 15.46
N ALA A 830 51.44 -42.78 14.39
CA ALA A 830 51.14 -41.97 13.22
C ALA A 830 49.84 -42.43 12.50
N ASP A 831 49.66 -43.74 12.35
CA ASP A 831 48.41 -44.30 11.79
C ASP A 831 47.20 -43.92 12.63
N LEU A 832 47.30 -43.97 13.96
CA LEU A 832 46.20 -43.65 14.87
C LEU A 832 45.78 -42.17 14.75
N VAL A 833 46.74 -41.24 14.71
CA VAL A 833 46.44 -39.81 14.55
C VAL A 833 45.86 -39.50 13.17
N PHE A 834 46.30 -40.21 12.13
CA PHE A 834 45.73 -40.08 10.79
C PHE A 834 44.26 -40.54 10.74
N TYR A 835 43.96 -41.75 11.23
CA TYR A 835 42.61 -42.33 11.16
C TYR A 835 41.60 -41.71 12.14
N PHE A 836 42.03 -41.23 13.30
CA PHE A 836 41.13 -40.65 14.32
C PHE A 836 41.17 -39.12 14.40
N GLY A 837 42.14 -38.46 13.75
CA GLY A 837 42.26 -36.99 13.70
C GLY A 837 42.05 -36.42 12.30
N LEU A 838 43.03 -36.65 11.41
CA LEU A 838 43.08 -35.98 10.10
C LEU A 838 42.01 -36.47 9.11
N ALA A 839 41.78 -37.79 9.01
CA ALA A 839 40.82 -38.36 8.07
C ALA A 839 39.36 -37.97 8.38
N PRO A 840 38.87 -38.02 9.65
CA PRO A 840 37.54 -37.55 10.01
C PRO A 840 37.36 -36.04 9.78
N LEU A 841 38.38 -35.23 10.12
CA LEU A 841 38.36 -33.79 9.87
C LEU A 841 38.24 -33.49 8.36
N ALA A 842 39.04 -34.16 7.53
CA ALA A 842 38.97 -34.01 6.07
C ALA A 842 37.60 -34.42 5.50
N ALA A 843 36.99 -35.48 6.04
CA ALA A 843 35.65 -35.92 5.63
C ALA A 843 34.57 -34.90 6.00
N VAL A 844 34.61 -34.33 7.21
CA VAL A 844 33.68 -33.27 7.65
C VAL A 844 33.84 -32.03 6.79
N LEU A 845 35.07 -31.60 6.53
CA LEU A 845 35.35 -30.45 5.66
C LEU A 845 34.82 -30.67 4.24
N LEU A 846 35.04 -31.86 3.67
CA LEU A 846 34.51 -32.21 2.35
C LEU A 846 32.98 -32.11 2.29
N VAL A 847 32.28 -32.62 3.30
CA VAL A 847 30.81 -32.52 3.40
C VAL A 847 30.36 -31.06 3.46
N VAL A 848 31.03 -30.24 4.29
CA VAL A 848 30.73 -28.80 4.41
C VAL A 848 30.95 -28.08 3.07
N TYR A 849 32.05 -28.34 2.37
CA TYR A 849 32.31 -27.74 1.05
C TYR A 849 31.32 -28.20 -0.03
N ILE A 850 30.90 -29.47 -0.01
CA ILE A 850 29.87 -29.99 -0.92
C ILE A 850 28.53 -29.29 -0.65
N LEU A 851 28.14 -29.13 0.62
CA LEU A 851 26.91 -28.42 1.00
C LEU A 851 26.97 -26.94 0.61
N LEU A 852 28.12 -26.27 0.81
CA LEU A 852 28.34 -24.89 0.36
C LEU A 852 28.23 -24.76 -1.17
N PHE A 853 28.84 -25.68 -1.91
CA PHE A 853 28.76 -25.69 -3.37
C PHE A 853 27.32 -25.95 -3.86
N LEU A 854 26.60 -26.88 -3.23
CA LEU A 854 25.20 -27.17 -3.54
C LEU A 854 24.32 -25.95 -3.26
N THR A 855 24.54 -25.29 -2.11
CA THR A 855 23.84 -24.06 -1.71
C THR A 855 24.11 -22.93 -2.69
N TYR A 856 25.36 -22.74 -3.10
CA TYR A 856 25.74 -21.76 -4.13
C TYR A 856 25.03 -22.04 -5.47
N ARG A 857 25.01 -23.30 -5.92
CA ARG A 857 24.36 -23.70 -7.17
C ARG A 857 22.84 -23.47 -7.13
N LEU A 858 22.19 -23.83 -6.03
CA LEU A 858 20.75 -23.63 -5.84
C LEU A 858 20.40 -22.14 -5.75
N SER A 859 21.20 -21.35 -5.03
CA SER A 859 20.99 -19.90 -4.88
C SER A 859 21.18 -19.14 -6.20
N HIS A 860 22.20 -19.50 -7.00
CA HIS A 860 22.40 -18.91 -8.32
C HIS A 860 21.28 -19.27 -9.30
N ALA A 861 20.71 -20.47 -9.19
CA ALA A 861 19.54 -20.87 -9.99
C ALA A 861 18.28 -20.07 -9.61
N ALA A 862 18.09 -19.73 -8.34
CA ALA A 862 16.96 -18.93 -7.86
C ALA A 862 17.04 -17.44 -8.25
N ILE A 863 18.24 -16.85 -8.30
CA ILE A 863 18.41 -15.39 -8.53
C ILE A 863 18.48 -15.03 -10.03
N SER A 864 18.94 -15.94 -10.89
CA SER A 864 19.11 -15.67 -12.33
C SER A 864 17.84 -15.18 -13.06
N PRO A 865 16.63 -15.71 -12.78
CA PRO A 865 15.42 -15.24 -13.43
C PRO A 865 15.05 -13.79 -13.08
N MET A 866 15.26 -13.38 -11.82
CA MET A 866 15.03 -12.00 -11.39
C MET A 866 15.95 -11.00 -12.10
N LEU A 867 17.21 -11.38 -12.34
CA LEU A 867 18.17 -10.55 -13.09
C LEU A 867 17.80 -10.41 -14.57
N ASN A 868 17.24 -11.46 -15.17
CA ASN A 868 16.76 -11.41 -16.55
C ASN A 868 15.51 -10.52 -16.68
N LEU A 869 14.58 -10.62 -15.73
CA LEU A 869 13.40 -9.75 -15.68
C LEU A 869 13.78 -8.27 -15.50
N ALA A 870 14.74 -7.98 -14.60
CA ALA A 870 15.24 -6.62 -14.39
C ALA A 870 15.83 -6.02 -15.68
N LYS A 871 16.58 -6.80 -16.46
CA LYS A 871 17.11 -6.37 -17.77
C LYS A 871 16.01 -6.14 -18.80
N SER A 872 14.95 -6.95 -18.82
CA SER A 872 13.81 -6.75 -19.71
C SER A 872 13.07 -5.46 -19.41
N ILE A 873 12.94 -5.07 -18.14
CA ILE A 873 12.33 -3.79 -17.73
C ILE A 873 13.25 -2.60 -18.07
N GLU A 874 14.56 -2.73 -17.85
CA GLU A 874 15.54 -1.68 -18.17
C GLU A 874 15.59 -1.35 -19.66
N GLN A 875 15.33 -2.34 -20.52
CA GLN A 875 15.33 -2.19 -21.97
C GLN A 875 13.95 -1.84 -22.55
N PHE A 876 12.90 -1.79 -21.74
CA PHE A 876 11.55 -1.52 -22.21
C PHE A 876 11.33 -0.01 -22.43
N ASP A 877 10.98 0.35 -23.65
CA ASP A 877 10.62 1.73 -24.00
C ASP A 877 9.13 1.99 -23.72
N PHE A 878 8.86 2.69 -22.62
CA PHE A 878 7.53 3.09 -22.18
C PHE A 878 6.78 4.02 -23.15
N ARG A 879 7.45 4.53 -24.19
CA ARG A 879 6.83 5.35 -25.25
C ARG A 879 6.37 4.53 -26.45
N SER A 880 6.70 3.24 -26.50
CA SER A 880 6.31 2.35 -27.60
C SER A 880 5.00 1.63 -27.29
N THR A 881 4.18 1.36 -28.31
CA THR A 881 2.93 0.57 -28.21
C THR A 881 3.18 -0.94 -28.14
N GLN A 882 4.43 -1.38 -27.96
CA GLN A 882 4.76 -2.79 -27.91
C GLN A 882 4.51 -3.36 -26.51
N ARG A 883 3.91 -4.55 -26.46
CA ARG A 883 3.76 -5.32 -25.22
C ARG A 883 5.13 -5.68 -24.67
N LEU A 884 5.27 -5.58 -23.35
CA LEU A 884 6.41 -6.11 -22.62
C LEU A 884 6.46 -7.64 -22.78
N GLU A 885 7.28 -8.15 -23.69
CA GLU A 885 7.56 -9.58 -23.82
C GLU A 885 8.56 -10.01 -22.76
N VAL A 886 8.08 -10.75 -21.76
CA VAL A 886 8.93 -11.34 -20.72
C VAL A 886 9.49 -12.68 -21.24
N PRO A 887 10.81 -12.85 -21.36
CA PRO A 887 11.44 -14.02 -21.99
C PRO A 887 11.50 -15.26 -21.09
N VAL A 888 10.69 -15.34 -20.03
CA VAL A 888 10.75 -16.39 -19.01
C VAL A 888 9.45 -17.18 -18.98
N THR A 889 9.54 -18.49 -19.20
CA THR A 889 8.44 -19.45 -19.08
C THR A 889 8.08 -19.64 -17.60
N PRO A 890 6.79 -19.58 -17.19
CA PRO A 890 6.42 -19.63 -15.77
C PRO A 890 6.77 -20.96 -15.07
N GLU A 891 7.10 -22.00 -15.83
CA GLU A 891 7.57 -23.30 -15.32
C GLU A 891 9.02 -23.29 -14.81
N ASP A 892 9.85 -22.33 -15.23
CA ASP A 892 11.30 -22.26 -14.89
C ASP A 892 11.60 -21.37 -13.68
N VAL A 893 10.58 -20.84 -13.03
CA VAL A 893 10.68 -19.81 -11.98
C VAL A 893 9.91 -20.20 -10.72
N ASP A 894 10.49 -19.81 -9.59
CA ASP A 894 9.88 -19.94 -8.28
C ASP A 894 8.61 -19.08 -8.15
N ARG A 895 7.80 -19.38 -7.13
CA ARG A 895 6.48 -18.79 -6.93
C ARG A 895 6.57 -17.28 -6.78
N GLU A 896 7.61 -16.81 -6.11
CA GLU A 896 7.90 -15.42 -5.84
C GLU A 896 8.21 -14.65 -7.14
N THR A 897 9.04 -15.21 -8.03
CA THR A 897 9.32 -14.57 -9.32
C THR A 897 8.10 -14.60 -10.24
N ARG A 898 7.28 -15.65 -10.16
CA ARG A 898 6.03 -15.74 -10.92
C ARG A 898 5.03 -14.64 -10.53
N LEU A 899 4.82 -14.43 -9.24
CA LEU A 899 3.98 -13.34 -8.73
C LEU A 899 4.46 -11.97 -9.20
N MET A 900 5.78 -11.77 -9.30
CA MET A 900 6.36 -10.53 -9.80
C MET A 900 6.13 -10.34 -11.31
N VAL A 901 6.25 -11.42 -12.10
CA VAL A 901 5.93 -11.40 -13.53
C VAL A 901 4.44 -11.12 -13.76
N GLU A 902 3.55 -11.76 -13.00
CA GLU A 902 2.09 -11.57 -13.08
C GLU A 902 1.70 -10.14 -12.67
N ALA A 903 2.22 -9.63 -11.55
CA ALA A 903 1.95 -8.26 -11.10
C ALA A 903 2.46 -7.21 -12.10
N LEU A 904 3.61 -7.46 -12.75
CA LEU A 904 4.15 -6.59 -13.78
C LEU A 904 3.30 -6.60 -15.06
N GLN A 905 2.84 -7.79 -15.49
CA GLN A 905 1.93 -7.93 -16.63
C GLN A 905 0.59 -7.25 -16.36
N GLU A 906 0.05 -7.40 -15.14
CA GLU A 906 -1.17 -6.73 -14.72
C GLU A 906 -1.01 -5.21 -14.67
N PHE A 907 0.09 -4.72 -14.09
CA PHE A 907 0.40 -3.29 -14.09
C PHE A 907 0.54 -2.72 -15.51
N SER A 908 1.26 -3.43 -16.39
CA SER A 908 1.38 -3.06 -17.82
C SER A 908 0.01 -2.97 -18.48
N SER A 909 -0.86 -3.97 -18.28
CA SER A 909 -2.20 -3.96 -18.85
C SER A 909 -3.08 -2.84 -18.29
N ARG A 910 -2.99 -2.54 -16.99
CA ARG A 910 -3.72 -1.42 -16.36
C ARG A 910 -3.25 -0.07 -16.91
N LEU A 911 -1.95 0.08 -17.14
CA LEU A 911 -1.35 1.29 -17.71
C LEU A 911 -1.76 1.48 -19.19
N GLU A 912 -1.70 0.42 -19.99
CA GLU A 912 -2.20 0.41 -21.38
C GLU A 912 -3.68 0.83 -21.44
N ASN A 913 -4.52 0.22 -20.60
CA ASN A 913 -5.94 0.55 -20.52
C ASN A 913 -6.19 1.98 -20.02
N PHE A 914 -5.32 2.53 -19.18
CA PHE A 914 -5.41 3.92 -18.73
C PHE A 914 -5.09 4.88 -19.87
N ILE A 915 -3.98 4.66 -20.58
CA ILE A 915 -3.54 5.48 -21.72
C ILE A 915 -4.58 5.46 -22.84
N GLU A 916 -5.14 4.29 -23.19
CA GLU A 916 -6.15 4.18 -24.25
C GLU A 916 -7.47 4.89 -23.88
N ARG A 917 -7.87 4.82 -22.60
CA ARG A 917 -9.03 5.56 -22.08
C ARG A 917 -8.82 7.06 -22.13
N GLU A 918 -7.64 7.55 -21.75
CA GLU A 918 -7.30 8.96 -21.81
C GLU A 918 -7.35 9.49 -23.26
N ARG A 919 -6.78 8.74 -24.22
CA ARG A 919 -6.85 9.09 -25.65
C ARG A 919 -8.27 9.12 -26.20
N THR A 920 -9.08 8.11 -25.85
CA THR A 920 -10.49 8.03 -26.26
C THR A 920 -11.26 9.22 -25.70
N PHE A 921 -11.06 9.54 -24.42
CA PHE A 921 -11.69 10.69 -23.76
C PHE A 921 -11.33 12.03 -24.44
N THR A 922 -10.04 12.27 -24.72
CA THR A 922 -9.60 13.49 -25.42
C THR A 922 -10.16 13.58 -26.84
N ARG A 923 -10.27 12.44 -27.54
CA ARG A 923 -10.87 12.40 -28.89
C ARG A 923 -12.35 12.76 -28.84
N ASP A 924 -13.09 12.10 -27.96
CA ASP A 924 -14.55 12.23 -27.87
C ASP A 924 -14.95 13.61 -27.33
N ALA A 925 -14.25 14.12 -26.30
CA ALA A 925 -14.42 15.49 -25.82
C ALA A 925 -14.20 16.53 -26.94
N GLY A 926 -13.22 16.31 -27.82
CA GLY A 926 -12.98 17.21 -28.94
C GLY A 926 -14.10 17.23 -29.97
N HIS A 927 -14.73 16.09 -30.25
CA HIS A 927 -15.89 16.00 -31.14
C HIS A 927 -17.14 16.62 -30.51
N GLU A 928 -17.41 16.33 -29.24
CA GLU A 928 -18.58 16.84 -28.51
C GLU A 928 -18.51 18.36 -28.26
N LEU A 929 -17.31 18.93 -28.11
CA LEU A 929 -17.13 20.39 -27.95
C LEU A 929 -17.16 21.16 -29.28
N ARG A 930 -16.80 20.52 -30.40
CA ARG A 930 -16.83 21.17 -31.74
C ARG A 930 -18.26 21.34 -32.26
N THR A 931 -19.14 20.40 -31.96
CA THR A 931 -20.56 20.42 -32.38
C THR A 931 -21.32 21.68 -31.90
N PRO A 932 -21.33 22.06 -30.61
CA PRO A 932 -22.03 23.26 -30.17
C PRO A 932 -21.40 24.55 -30.71
N ILE A 933 -20.08 24.60 -30.93
CA ILE A 933 -19.38 25.73 -31.58
C ILE A 933 -19.84 25.90 -33.03
N ALA A 934 -19.96 24.80 -33.78
CA ALA A 934 -20.46 24.82 -35.16
C ALA A 934 -21.92 25.31 -35.24
N VAL A 935 -22.77 24.91 -34.28
CA VAL A 935 -24.17 25.38 -34.18
C VAL A 935 -24.23 26.87 -33.86
N MET A 936 -23.38 27.36 -32.94
CA MET A 936 -23.28 28.79 -32.62
C MET A 936 -22.84 29.61 -33.84
N LYS A 937 -21.84 29.12 -34.59
CA LYS A 937 -21.35 29.75 -35.82
C LYS A 937 -22.43 29.83 -36.91
N GLY A 938 -23.14 28.71 -37.16
CA GLY A 938 -24.24 28.69 -38.12
C GLY A 938 -25.42 29.61 -37.72
N SER A 939 -25.72 29.70 -36.43
CA SER A 939 -26.73 30.63 -35.91
C SER A 939 -26.30 32.10 -36.12
N LEU A 940 -25.03 32.41 -35.90
CA LEU A 940 -24.47 33.74 -36.16
C LEU A 940 -24.45 34.09 -37.66
N ASP A 941 -24.14 33.13 -38.54
CA ASP A 941 -24.20 33.33 -40.00
C ASP A 941 -25.62 33.66 -40.48
N ILE A 942 -26.64 32.95 -39.95
CA ILE A 942 -28.06 33.24 -40.23
C ILE A 942 -28.43 34.64 -39.72
N LEU A 943 -28.01 34.98 -38.51
CA LEU A 943 -28.26 36.31 -37.96
C LEU A 943 -27.61 37.38 -38.85
N GLU A 944 -26.35 37.25 -39.25
CA GLU A 944 -25.66 38.24 -40.10
C GLU A 944 -26.23 38.37 -41.52
N SER A 945 -26.94 37.36 -42.03
CA SER A 945 -27.56 37.39 -43.36
C SER A 945 -28.73 38.38 -43.50
N ASN A 946 -29.29 38.87 -42.38
CA ASN A 946 -30.43 39.77 -42.38
C ASN A 946 -30.00 41.25 -42.50
N LYS A 947 -30.34 41.90 -43.61
CA LYS A 947 -29.81 43.22 -44.03
C LYS A 947 -30.45 44.44 -43.32
N GLU A 948 -31.50 44.26 -42.52
CA GLU A 948 -32.21 45.35 -41.83
C GLU A 948 -31.87 45.41 -40.32
N ARG A 949 -30.60 45.68 -39.97
CA ARG A 949 -30.19 45.80 -38.55
C ARG A 949 -29.52 47.12 -38.23
N SER A 950 -29.67 47.55 -36.97
CA SER A 950 -29.00 48.75 -36.47
C SER A 950 -27.48 48.54 -36.37
N ASP A 951 -26.72 49.64 -36.48
CA ASP A 951 -25.26 49.62 -36.29
C ASP A 951 -24.83 49.08 -34.91
N ALA A 952 -25.70 49.19 -33.90
CA ALA A 952 -25.46 48.63 -32.57
C ALA A 952 -25.54 47.09 -32.58
N ASP A 953 -26.54 46.53 -33.27
CA ASP A 953 -26.74 45.08 -33.37
C ASP A 953 -25.62 44.41 -34.17
N GLN A 954 -25.15 45.06 -35.24
CA GLN A 954 -23.98 44.59 -36.00
C GLN A 954 -22.71 44.51 -35.13
N LYS A 955 -22.48 45.50 -34.26
CA LYS A 955 -21.33 45.48 -33.34
C LYS A 955 -21.43 44.35 -32.32
N VAL A 956 -22.63 44.04 -31.83
CA VAL A 956 -22.85 42.93 -30.88
C VAL A 956 -22.60 41.58 -31.58
N LEU A 957 -23.10 41.39 -32.79
CA LEU A 957 -22.90 40.16 -33.56
C LEU A 957 -21.43 39.91 -33.91
N GLN A 958 -20.72 40.95 -34.35
CA GLN A 958 -19.28 40.87 -34.60
C GLN A 958 -18.50 40.51 -33.34
N ARG A 959 -18.94 40.97 -32.16
CA ARG A 959 -18.33 40.60 -30.88
C ARG A 959 -18.58 39.13 -30.54
N MET A 960 -19.82 38.65 -30.72
CA MET A 960 -20.17 37.24 -30.49
C MET A 960 -19.42 36.30 -31.45
N ARG A 961 -19.34 36.65 -32.74
CA ARG A 961 -18.59 35.89 -33.75
C ARG A 961 -17.11 35.77 -33.38
N ARG A 962 -16.52 36.85 -32.88
CA ARG A 962 -15.13 36.83 -32.40
C ARG A 962 -14.94 35.85 -31.24
N VAL A 963 -15.82 35.88 -30.25
CA VAL A 963 -15.74 34.96 -29.09
C VAL A 963 -15.88 33.49 -29.50
N VAL A 964 -16.74 33.18 -30.48
CA VAL A 964 -16.92 31.80 -30.97
C VAL A 964 -15.68 31.30 -31.74
N VAL A 965 -15.10 32.14 -32.60
CA VAL A 965 -13.85 31.83 -33.33
C VAL A 965 -12.67 31.67 -32.37
N ASP A 966 -12.64 32.49 -31.33
CA ASP A 966 -11.67 32.44 -30.25
C ASP A 966 -11.77 31.11 -29.46
N MET A 967 -12.99 30.68 -29.12
CA MET A 967 -13.23 29.40 -28.46
C MET A 967 -12.85 28.22 -29.35
N GLU A 968 -13.15 28.28 -30.65
CA GLU A 968 -12.75 27.28 -31.66
C GLU A 968 -11.22 27.15 -31.69
N THR A 969 -10.51 28.27 -31.76
CA THR A 969 -9.03 28.31 -31.80
C THR A 969 -8.41 27.75 -30.51
N LEU A 970 -8.95 28.12 -29.35
CA LEU A 970 -8.48 27.65 -28.05
C LEU A 970 -8.71 26.15 -27.88
N LEU A 971 -9.89 25.67 -28.29
CA LEU A 971 -10.23 24.26 -28.26
C LEU A 971 -9.32 23.44 -29.18
N GLU A 972 -9.11 23.88 -30.41
CA GLU A 972 -8.19 23.22 -31.36
C GLU A 972 -6.76 23.19 -30.83
N THR A 973 -6.31 24.29 -30.21
CA THR A 973 -4.98 24.36 -29.59
C THR A 973 -4.85 23.39 -28.42
N LEU A 974 -5.84 23.33 -27.51
CA LEU A 974 -5.82 22.40 -26.36
C LEU A 974 -5.89 20.94 -26.81
N LEU A 975 -6.73 20.61 -27.80
CA LEU A 975 -6.85 19.26 -28.34
C LEU A 975 -5.61 18.84 -29.13
N MET A 976 -4.94 19.77 -29.81
CA MET A 976 -3.66 19.51 -30.46
C MET A 976 -2.57 19.25 -29.43
N LEU A 977 -2.55 20.00 -28.32
CA LEU A 977 -1.60 19.80 -27.22
C LEU A 977 -1.83 18.49 -26.44
N ALA A 978 -3.09 18.03 -26.36
CA ALA A 978 -3.44 16.78 -25.69
C ALA A 978 -3.23 15.54 -26.57
N ARG A 979 -2.91 15.71 -27.86
CA ARG A 979 -2.63 14.64 -28.83
C ARG A 979 -1.14 14.58 -29.14
N GLU A 980 -0.34 14.19 -28.15
CA GLU A 980 1.13 14.18 -28.25
C GLU A 980 1.69 13.22 -29.32
N GLU A 981 0.97 12.17 -29.72
CA GLU A 981 1.50 11.16 -30.65
C GLU A 981 1.13 11.37 -32.13
N ASP A 982 -0.03 11.98 -32.42
CA ASP A 982 -0.53 12.13 -33.79
C ASP A 982 0.25 13.18 -34.59
N VAL A 983 0.97 14.10 -33.93
CA VAL A 983 1.72 15.19 -34.58
C VAL A 983 3.00 14.69 -35.27
N PHE A 984 3.54 13.54 -34.87
CA PHE A 984 4.87 13.06 -35.27
C PHE A 984 4.88 11.84 -36.19
N ALA A 985 3.72 11.24 -36.49
CA ALA A 985 3.63 9.97 -37.20
C ALA A 985 3.87 9.99 -38.74
N GLN A 986 4.58 10.98 -39.32
CA GLN A 986 5.03 10.91 -40.72
C GLN A 986 6.40 11.57 -40.91
N GLU A 987 7.37 10.77 -41.37
CA GLU A 987 8.74 11.15 -41.73
C GLU A 987 8.77 11.86 -43.10
N GLY A 988 9.21 13.12 -43.13
CA GLY A 988 9.45 13.83 -44.39
C GLY A 988 10.06 15.23 -44.19
N PRO A 989 11.12 15.59 -44.96
CA PRO A 989 11.68 16.94 -44.94
C PRO A 989 10.69 18.00 -45.47
N THR A 990 10.45 19.06 -44.71
CA THR A 990 9.60 20.20 -45.10
C THR A 990 10.44 21.41 -45.49
N SER A 991 10.19 22.01 -46.65
CA SER A 991 10.80 23.29 -47.06
C SER A 991 10.24 24.45 -46.23
N VAL A 992 11.13 25.13 -45.50
CA VAL A 992 10.78 26.31 -44.70
C VAL A 992 10.43 27.49 -45.59
N ASN A 993 11.19 27.67 -46.68
CA ASN A 993 11.00 28.76 -47.64
C ASN A 993 9.61 28.70 -48.27
N GLN A 994 9.16 27.52 -48.69
CA GLN A 994 7.84 27.33 -49.28
C GLN A 994 6.71 27.70 -48.31
N VAL A 995 6.78 27.21 -47.07
CA VAL A 995 5.75 27.48 -46.05
C VAL A 995 5.69 28.98 -45.70
N ILE A 996 6.85 29.65 -45.59
CA ILE A 996 6.89 31.09 -45.33
C ILE A 996 6.31 31.88 -46.50
N ALA A 997 6.59 31.50 -47.74
CA ALA A 997 6.02 32.16 -48.92
C ALA A 997 4.48 32.05 -48.94
N GLU A 998 3.94 30.86 -48.64
CA GLU A 998 2.49 30.62 -48.54
C GLU A 998 1.83 31.47 -47.44
N GLU A 999 2.46 31.59 -46.27
CA GLU A 999 1.95 32.43 -45.16
C GLU A 999 2.02 33.93 -45.46
N ILE A 1000 3.05 34.40 -46.19
CA ILE A 1000 3.14 35.80 -46.62
C ILE A 1000 2.01 36.11 -47.61
N GLU A 1001 1.71 35.22 -48.54
CA GLU A 1001 0.62 35.39 -49.50
C GLU A 1001 -0.73 35.50 -48.78
N LEU A 1002 -1.00 34.63 -47.80
CA LEU A 1002 -2.20 34.65 -46.96
C LEU A 1002 -2.35 35.92 -46.11
N LEU A 1003 -1.23 36.52 -45.67
CA LEU A 1003 -1.23 37.71 -44.80
C LEU A 1003 -1.04 39.03 -45.55
N SER A 1004 -0.90 38.99 -46.88
CA SER A 1004 -0.70 40.17 -47.73
C SER A 1004 -1.83 41.19 -47.62
N GLU A 1005 -3.09 40.77 -47.72
CA GLU A 1005 -4.27 41.64 -47.55
C GLU A 1005 -4.33 42.26 -46.14
N TYR A 1006 -3.90 41.51 -45.12
CA TYR A 1006 -3.85 41.99 -43.74
C TYR A 1006 -2.75 43.06 -43.56
N ALA A 1007 -1.60 42.87 -44.22
CA ALA A 1007 -0.52 43.85 -44.23
C ALA A 1007 -0.91 45.16 -44.93
N GLU A 1008 -1.61 45.08 -46.07
CA GLU A 1008 -2.13 46.26 -46.79
C GLU A 1008 -3.12 47.04 -45.93
N LYS A 1009 -4.03 46.34 -45.25
CA LYS A 1009 -5.01 46.96 -44.35
C LYS A 1009 -4.36 47.73 -43.20
N ASN A 1010 -3.22 47.25 -42.71
CA ASN A 1010 -2.44 47.91 -41.66
C ASN A 1010 -1.36 48.87 -42.20
N SER A 1011 -1.30 49.11 -43.51
CA SER A 1011 -0.29 49.95 -44.19
C SER A 1011 1.16 49.50 -43.97
N ASN A 1012 1.39 48.19 -43.84
CA ASN A 1012 2.70 47.59 -43.60
C ASN A 1012 3.30 47.01 -44.88
N ARG A 1013 4.63 47.02 -45.01
CA ARG A 1013 5.36 46.35 -46.09
C ARG A 1013 6.06 45.11 -45.56
N ILE A 1014 5.83 43.97 -46.21
CA ILE A 1014 6.55 42.72 -45.92
C ILE A 1014 7.77 42.63 -46.86
N GLU A 1015 8.94 42.34 -46.31
CA GLU A 1015 10.17 42.09 -47.07
C GLU A 1015 10.70 40.69 -46.72
N LEU A 1016 10.82 39.82 -47.72
CA LEU A 1016 11.39 38.49 -47.57
C LEU A 1016 12.86 38.51 -48.05
N ILE A 1017 13.77 38.06 -47.20
CA ILE A 1017 15.20 37.92 -47.49
C ILE A 1017 15.56 36.44 -47.36
N GLU A 1018 15.77 35.78 -48.49
CA GLU A 1018 16.13 34.36 -48.56
C GLU A 1018 17.64 34.21 -48.80
N GLU A 1019 18.40 33.89 -47.76
CA GLU A 1019 19.84 33.66 -47.88
C GLU A 1019 20.16 32.19 -48.18
N PHE A 1020 19.30 31.27 -47.73
CA PHE A 1020 19.42 29.82 -47.88
C PHE A 1020 18.05 29.17 -48.13
N ASP A 1021 18.06 27.98 -48.75
CA ASP A 1021 16.89 27.10 -48.87
C ASP A 1021 16.96 26.06 -47.74
N VAL A 1022 16.06 26.19 -46.77
CA VAL A 1022 16.13 25.46 -45.49
C VAL A 1022 15.06 24.39 -45.46
N VAL A 1023 15.46 23.22 -45.00
CA VAL A 1023 14.58 22.07 -44.83
C VAL A 1023 14.65 21.63 -43.37
N CYS A 1024 13.49 21.37 -42.76
CA CYS A 1024 13.39 20.95 -41.38
C CYS A 1024 12.53 19.69 -41.21
N ASN A 1025 12.78 18.93 -40.15
CA ASN A 1025 12.01 17.73 -39.81
C ASN A 1025 10.76 18.08 -38.98
N ALA A 1026 9.83 18.81 -39.59
CA ALA A 1026 8.54 19.18 -38.98
C ALA A 1026 7.42 19.10 -40.02
N ARG A 1027 6.18 18.84 -39.61
CA ARG A 1027 5.03 18.87 -40.53
C ARG A 1027 4.77 20.29 -41.05
N PRO A 1028 4.42 20.47 -42.34
CA PRO A 1028 4.15 21.80 -42.92
C PRO A 1028 3.14 22.62 -42.12
N ARG A 1029 2.09 21.97 -41.60
CA ARG A 1029 1.04 22.62 -40.81
C ARG A 1029 1.53 23.15 -39.45
N VAL A 1030 2.47 22.45 -38.81
CA VAL A 1030 3.05 22.90 -37.52
C VAL A 1030 3.95 24.12 -37.75
N LEU A 1031 4.78 24.06 -38.80
CA LEU A 1031 5.63 25.18 -39.19
C LEU A 1031 4.80 26.40 -39.61
N ALA A 1032 3.73 26.20 -40.37
CA ALA A 1032 2.79 27.23 -40.75
C ALA A 1032 2.18 27.92 -39.53
N ILE A 1033 1.75 27.17 -38.51
CA ILE A 1033 1.21 27.73 -37.25
C ILE A 1033 2.25 28.62 -36.55
N ILE A 1034 3.51 28.15 -36.43
CA ILE A 1034 4.58 28.92 -35.80
C ILE A 1034 4.81 30.24 -36.56
N MET A 1035 5.01 30.15 -37.87
CA MET A 1035 5.33 31.31 -38.71
C MET A 1035 4.17 32.29 -38.82
N SER A 1036 2.94 31.80 -39.00
CA SER A 1036 1.73 32.63 -39.08
C SER A 1036 1.53 33.43 -37.79
N ASN A 1037 1.76 32.83 -36.62
CA ASN A 1037 1.64 33.53 -35.33
C ASN A 1037 2.68 34.65 -35.19
N LEU A 1038 3.93 34.41 -35.58
CA LEU A 1038 5.01 35.40 -35.51
C LEU A 1038 4.80 36.56 -36.50
N ILE A 1039 4.51 36.25 -37.77
CA ILE A 1039 4.28 37.25 -38.82
C ILE A 1039 3.02 38.07 -38.53
N ARG A 1040 1.94 37.42 -38.08
CA ARG A 1040 0.71 38.14 -37.70
C ARG A 1040 0.93 39.06 -36.51
N ASN A 1041 1.70 38.65 -35.50
CA ASN A 1041 2.06 39.52 -34.38
C ASN A 1041 2.84 40.75 -34.87
N ALA A 1042 3.89 40.55 -35.67
CA ALA A 1042 4.66 41.63 -36.28
C ALA A 1042 3.79 42.64 -37.07
N LEU A 1043 2.85 42.13 -37.87
CA LEU A 1043 1.91 42.95 -38.66
C LEU A 1043 0.84 43.66 -37.81
N THR A 1044 0.49 43.10 -36.65
CA THR A 1044 -0.53 43.66 -35.74
C THR A 1044 0.03 44.83 -34.95
N TYR A 1045 1.29 44.73 -34.49
CA TYR A 1045 1.93 45.72 -33.62
C TYR A 1045 2.77 46.78 -34.35
N THR A 1046 2.85 46.68 -35.70
CA THR A 1046 3.43 47.72 -36.55
C THR A 1046 2.32 48.59 -37.14
N HIS A 1047 2.28 49.86 -36.73
CA HIS A 1047 1.37 50.86 -37.31
C HIS A 1047 2.13 51.69 -38.37
N LYS A 1048 2.08 51.24 -39.63
CA LYS A 1048 2.78 51.82 -40.79
C LYS A 1048 4.31 51.69 -40.69
N GLY A 1049 4.83 50.53 -41.09
CA GLY A 1049 6.25 50.24 -41.07
C GLY A 1049 6.64 49.07 -41.97
N ARG A 1050 7.74 48.40 -41.62
CA ARG A 1050 8.25 47.23 -42.34
C ARG A 1050 8.29 46.02 -41.43
N VAL A 1051 7.88 44.87 -41.96
CA VAL A 1051 8.13 43.55 -41.36
C VAL A 1051 9.08 42.80 -42.27
N THR A 1052 10.27 42.48 -41.78
CA THR A 1052 11.32 41.76 -42.52
C THR A 1052 11.39 40.33 -42.03
N ILE A 1053 11.32 39.38 -42.95
CA ILE A 1053 11.46 37.95 -42.68
C ILE A 1053 12.78 37.50 -43.31
N ARG A 1054 13.74 37.08 -42.49
CA ARG A 1054 15.07 36.65 -42.94
C ARG A 1054 15.25 35.16 -42.70
N ILE A 1055 15.53 34.41 -43.77
CA ILE A 1055 15.81 32.97 -43.72
C ILE A 1055 17.32 32.76 -43.83
N THR A 1056 17.94 32.19 -42.78
CA THR A 1056 19.38 31.89 -42.71
C THR A 1056 19.64 30.38 -42.70
N ASP A 1057 20.90 29.94 -42.70
CA ASP A 1057 21.27 28.52 -42.63
C ASP A 1057 20.86 27.83 -41.31
N ARG A 1058 20.56 28.58 -40.25
CA ARG A 1058 20.32 28.05 -38.89
C ARG A 1058 19.02 28.51 -38.24
N TYR A 1059 18.48 29.65 -38.65
CA TYR A 1059 17.27 30.21 -38.05
C TYR A 1059 16.46 31.05 -39.04
N VAL A 1060 15.19 31.24 -38.74
CA VAL A 1060 14.36 32.30 -39.36
C VAL A 1060 14.14 33.41 -38.36
N ALA A 1061 14.37 34.65 -38.80
CA ALA A 1061 14.07 35.85 -38.03
C ALA A 1061 12.85 36.57 -38.61
N VAL A 1062 11.94 36.98 -37.74
CA VAL A 1062 10.82 37.88 -38.04
C VAL A 1062 11.05 39.17 -37.28
N THR A 1063 11.34 40.26 -38.00
CA THR A 1063 11.66 41.57 -37.43
C THR A 1063 10.58 42.58 -37.82
N ASP A 1064 10.10 43.36 -36.87
CA ASP A 1064 9.14 44.45 -37.10
C ASP A 1064 9.69 45.80 -36.65
N THR A 1065 9.12 46.89 -37.18
CA THR A 1065 9.45 48.27 -36.79
C THR A 1065 8.33 48.91 -35.95
N GLY A 1066 7.66 48.09 -35.13
CA GLY A 1066 6.48 48.46 -34.36
C GLY A 1066 6.80 49.10 -33.02
N ILE A 1067 5.86 48.98 -32.07
CA ILE A 1067 5.93 49.65 -30.76
C ILE A 1067 7.03 49.09 -29.83
N GLY A 1068 7.56 47.90 -30.10
CA GLY A 1068 8.49 47.19 -29.22
C GLY A 1068 7.91 46.82 -27.86
N MET A 1069 8.74 46.22 -26.99
CA MET A 1069 8.41 45.81 -25.62
C MET A 1069 9.43 46.41 -24.64
N ASN A 1070 9.02 46.61 -23.38
CA ASN A 1070 9.97 46.92 -22.30
C ASN A 1070 10.51 45.61 -21.69
N ASP A 1071 11.53 45.71 -20.84
CA ASP A 1071 12.19 44.55 -20.24
C ASP A 1071 11.21 43.66 -19.44
N GLU A 1072 10.25 44.25 -18.73
CA GLU A 1072 9.25 43.52 -17.94
C GLU A 1072 8.24 42.74 -18.82
N ASP A 1073 7.79 43.33 -19.93
CA ASP A 1073 6.88 42.70 -20.88
C ASP A 1073 7.61 41.61 -21.69
N MET A 1074 8.91 41.77 -21.95
CA MET A 1074 9.75 40.79 -22.67
C MET A 1074 9.89 39.47 -21.88
N ASP A 1075 10.13 39.54 -20.57
CA ASP A 1075 10.22 38.36 -19.70
C ASP A 1075 8.90 37.57 -19.65
N SER A 1076 7.78 38.28 -19.80
CA SER A 1076 6.43 37.71 -19.73
C SER A 1076 5.79 37.45 -21.10
N ALA A 1077 6.46 37.77 -22.21
CA ALA A 1077 5.89 37.71 -23.56
C ALA A 1077 5.39 36.32 -23.98
N PHE A 1078 6.03 35.26 -23.46
CA PHE A 1078 5.68 33.87 -23.75
C PHE A 1078 4.69 33.25 -22.73
N THR A 1079 4.24 34.01 -21.74
CA THR A 1079 3.28 33.52 -20.74
C THR A 1079 1.88 33.49 -21.33
N ALA A 1080 1.14 32.40 -21.11
CA ALA A 1080 -0.22 32.27 -21.62
C ALA A 1080 -1.13 33.39 -21.07
N PHE A 1081 -1.93 34.00 -21.96
CA PHE A 1081 -2.85 35.11 -21.66
C PHE A 1081 -2.19 36.44 -21.31
N PHE A 1082 -0.86 36.54 -21.37
CA PHE A 1082 -0.16 37.79 -21.09
C PHE A 1082 -0.23 38.77 -22.26
N ARG A 1083 -0.42 40.06 -21.94
CA ARG A 1083 -0.41 41.19 -22.88
C ARG A 1083 0.11 42.45 -22.18
N GLY A 1084 1.14 43.08 -22.73
CA GLY A 1084 1.70 44.34 -22.22
C GLY A 1084 0.69 45.50 -22.22
N GLU A 1085 0.87 46.47 -21.33
CA GLU A 1085 -0.10 47.56 -21.10
C GLU A 1085 -0.37 48.41 -22.35
N LYS A 1086 0.68 48.75 -23.12
CA LYS A 1086 0.55 49.49 -24.39
C LYS A 1086 -0.06 48.65 -25.51
N ALA A 1087 0.11 47.32 -25.44
CA ALA A 1087 -0.47 46.37 -26.40
C ALA A 1087 -1.97 46.11 -26.16
N LYS A 1088 -2.50 46.39 -24.95
CA LYS A 1088 -3.94 46.26 -24.63
C LYS A 1088 -4.81 47.29 -25.37
N SER A 1089 -4.25 48.47 -25.70
CA SER A 1089 -4.98 49.54 -26.40
C SER A 1089 -5.02 49.42 -27.93
N THR A 1090 -4.09 48.70 -28.54
CA THR A 1090 -3.85 48.72 -30.00
C THR A 1090 -4.35 47.50 -30.77
N ALA A 1091 -4.55 46.34 -30.13
CA ALA A 1091 -4.93 45.10 -30.81
C ALA A 1091 -6.02 44.28 -30.09
N ASN A 1092 -6.80 43.49 -30.83
CA ASN A 1092 -7.71 42.48 -30.26
C ASN A 1092 -7.06 41.09 -30.44
N GLY A 1093 -6.48 40.54 -29.36
CA GLY A 1093 -5.88 39.20 -29.34
C GLY A 1093 -5.85 38.62 -27.93
N GLN A 1094 -5.75 37.29 -27.80
CA GLN A 1094 -5.91 36.57 -26.51
C GLN A 1094 -4.62 36.36 -25.72
N GLY A 1095 -3.44 36.69 -26.27
CA GLY A 1095 -2.15 36.43 -25.61
C GLY A 1095 -1.75 34.94 -25.61
N LEU A 1096 -2.31 34.13 -26.50
CA LEU A 1096 -2.03 32.68 -26.59
C LEU A 1096 -1.00 32.33 -27.68
N GLY A 1097 -0.84 33.17 -28.71
CA GLY A 1097 -0.02 32.85 -29.89
C GLY A 1097 1.46 32.61 -29.58
N LEU A 1098 2.09 33.46 -28.77
CA LEU A 1098 3.51 33.31 -28.41
C LEU A 1098 3.75 32.13 -27.45
N ALA A 1099 2.83 31.88 -26.52
CA ALA A 1099 2.88 30.69 -25.66
C ALA A 1099 2.80 29.39 -26.48
N LEU A 1100 1.96 29.37 -27.53
CA LEU A 1100 1.87 28.25 -28.47
C LEU A 1100 3.16 28.07 -29.27
N VAL A 1101 3.75 29.16 -29.79
CA VAL A 1101 5.03 29.13 -30.50
C VAL A 1101 6.15 28.53 -29.64
N ARG A 1102 6.29 28.98 -28.38
CA ARG A 1102 7.31 28.46 -27.46
C ARG A 1102 7.13 26.97 -27.18
N ARG A 1103 5.88 26.53 -27.01
CA ARG A 1103 5.58 25.13 -26.70
C ARG A 1103 5.82 24.20 -27.91
N LEU A 1104 5.40 24.61 -29.11
CA LEU A 1104 5.66 23.85 -30.34
C LEU A 1104 7.16 23.80 -30.66
N ALA A 1105 7.89 24.90 -30.45
CA ALA A 1105 9.34 24.92 -30.61
C ALA A 1105 10.06 24.00 -29.62
N GLN A 1106 9.68 24.01 -28.33
CA GLN A 1106 10.22 23.11 -27.32
C GLN A 1106 9.98 21.63 -27.66
N GLN A 1107 8.80 21.30 -28.20
CA GLN A 1107 8.49 19.92 -28.63
C GLN A 1107 9.30 19.48 -29.86
N LEU A 1108 9.68 20.42 -30.74
CA LEU A 1108 10.57 20.18 -31.89
C LEU A 1108 12.06 20.28 -31.53
N ASP A 1109 12.38 20.50 -30.25
CA ASP A 1109 13.74 20.76 -29.76
C ASP A 1109 14.41 21.97 -30.46
N TRP A 1110 13.58 22.95 -30.80
CA TRP A 1110 13.95 24.22 -31.41
C TRP A 1110 14.00 25.32 -30.35
N ARG A 1111 14.86 26.31 -30.59
CA ARG A 1111 15.02 27.47 -29.70
C ARG A 1111 14.31 28.68 -30.31
N VAL A 1112 13.61 29.46 -29.48
CA VAL A 1112 13.02 30.74 -29.87
C VAL A 1112 13.62 31.83 -29.01
N ASP A 1113 14.30 32.78 -29.65
CA ASP A 1113 14.80 33.98 -29.00
C ASP A 1113 13.92 35.19 -29.33
N LEU A 1114 13.86 36.12 -28.38
CA LEU A 1114 13.14 37.38 -28.47
C LEU A 1114 14.12 38.50 -28.11
N ASP A 1115 14.18 39.51 -28.97
CA ASP A 1115 14.90 40.76 -28.74
C ASP A 1115 13.95 41.92 -29.10
N SER A 1116 13.81 42.92 -28.24
CA SER A 1116 12.89 44.03 -28.47
C SER A 1116 13.36 45.29 -27.78
N GLU A 1117 13.18 46.43 -28.45
CA GLU A 1117 13.44 47.74 -27.88
C GLU A 1117 12.23 48.65 -28.09
N GLU A 1118 11.80 49.30 -27.02
CA GLU A 1118 10.60 50.14 -27.00
C GLU A 1118 10.71 51.29 -28.02
N GLY A 1119 9.74 51.36 -28.94
CA GLY A 1119 9.68 52.36 -30.02
C GLY A 1119 10.57 52.06 -31.24
N VAL A 1120 11.36 50.99 -31.21
CA VAL A 1120 12.22 50.56 -32.32
C VAL A 1120 11.64 49.34 -33.03
N GLY A 1121 11.14 48.35 -32.28
CA GLY A 1121 10.49 47.16 -32.83
C GLY A 1121 10.80 45.86 -32.08
N THR A 1122 10.43 44.72 -32.66
CA THR A 1122 10.66 43.38 -32.10
C THR A 1122 11.31 42.46 -33.12
N GLU A 1123 12.23 41.61 -32.68
CA GLU A 1123 12.80 40.50 -33.45
C GLU A 1123 12.57 39.17 -32.73
N PHE A 1124 11.93 38.23 -33.43
CA PHE A 1124 11.85 36.83 -33.02
C PHE A 1124 12.77 35.98 -33.89
N ARG A 1125 13.62 35.14 -33.28
CA ARG A 1125 14.49 34.18 -34.00
C ARG A 1125 14.12 32.76 -33.64
N VAL A 1126 13.76 31.94 -34.64
CA VAL A 1126 13.44 30.52 -34.48
C VAL A 1126 14.59 29.69 -35.03
N TRP A 1127 15.31 29.00 -34.15
CA TRP A 1127 16.47 28.16 -34.47
C TRP A 1127 16.05 26.72 -34.74
N TYR A 1128 16.42 26.21 -35.91
CA TYR A 1128 16.13 24.83 -36.31
C TYR A 1128 17.25 23.90 -35.85
N ARG A 1129 16.88 22.71 -35.37
CA ARG A 1129 17.80 21.60 -35.15
C ARG A 1129 17.64 20.62 -36.31
N ASN A 1130 18.73 20.36 -37.04
CA ASN A 1130 18.75 19.39 -38.15
C ASN A 1130 18.67 17.95 -37.66
#